data_AF-M3ZQ83-F1
#
_entry.id   AF-M3ZQ83-F1
#
_cell.length_a   1.000
_cell.length_b   1.000
_cell.length_c   1.000
_cell.angle_alpha   90.00
_cell.angle_beta   90.00
_cell.angle_gamma   90.00
#
_symmetry.space_group_name_H-M   'P 1'
#
loop_
_entity.id
_entity.type
_entity.pdbx_description
1 polymer ?
#
loop_
_entity_poly.entity_id
_entity_poly.type
_entity_poly.pdbx_seq_one_letter_code
_entity_poly.pdbx_strand_id
1 'polypeptide(L)'
;MAHEIVRLFSLYAVLTGIESKFTSVHECCEAGRVAALRRQDCTALPRFSSHICSIAKEHCCRALARKRACDTGVQVARGHGVCERPLFTGSNWEAQISQSCCDCCTLGLKTDSTGFSCDFRDLQLDKQCSNAAKACCEKPKDITPSAKGQEELKVSISRPPDEPNTCRELNCSQLCVGNGRCVCNDGFWLQRDGVTCEDINECLAGSHSCSAGQVCINTDGSFLCRLSCHPGFTIADNIICKDIDECAVGSHNCGADYACINTPGSFYCGLKVACRDGFTLDASGNCIDINECLLLSNPCRPGQTCVNAVGSYVCLGNTVVCRQGYHPAADGTRCEDADECLVADVCGSHACVNLDGSYRCECRAGYRLSNVTGVCEDINECKYYSRRLCGHICENTEGSYLCRCISGFSLAPDGRTCEDINECLTGRHNCARGQVCLNTEGSFHCQREIACNTGYKLTGSSCQDIDECALGRHDCGANSACVNTAGSFYCEQKRVCGDGFALDAAGGCADIDECSAHTSPCQPSQTCVNTVGSHSCLTNAIACPRGFHLSVNGTRCEDVNECMVGSKCAKHVCVNLEGLYRCECRSGYMFNGVTKLCDDINECTHYPGRLCAHKCENTEGSYRCSCATGFKLAYGGRDCEDINECEDKPCSQECTNVYGSYQCYCHRGYQLNDVDGTTCEDIDECTLPNVCSYQCVNTPGGFNCTCPTSGYTLSYDGRTCQDIDECAAGTHSCSAKEACFNVQGGFRCLFFECPSNFRRAGKGSAGNASAVVRCVKACQEHDGDCARDPVRIITSTALSLPTSQRLKEPEEIVLLRTSAAAKQDLLPEEPDVLFDILADDELLSFDVIKRAQNDMLVGVIRQIKPVLGPKELILEVSMKYVQSGVVSQQNIVLIHVFISEFWF
;
A
#
# COMPACT_ATOMS: atom_id res chain seq x y z
N MET A 1 -41.68 35.55 -1.98
CA MET A 1 -42.00 36.19 -0.68
C MET A 1 -41.14 35.70 0.49
N ALA A 2 -40.41 34.57 0.41
CA ALA A 2 -39.39 34.19 1.41
C ALA A 2 -37.96 34.67 1.06
N HIS A 3 -37.69 35.01 -0.21
CA HIS A 3 -36.36 35.44 -0.67
C HIS A 3 -36.08 36.94 -0.45
N GLU A 4 -37.09 37.77 -0.19
CA GLU A 4 -36.90 39.21 0.11
C GLU A 4 -36.82 39.51 1.61
N ILE A 5 -37.33 38.62 2.48
CA ILE A 5 -37.20 38.76 3.94
C ILE A 5 -35.76 38.45 4.40
N VAL A 6 -35.06 37.54 3.72
CA VAL A 6 -33.65 37.22 4.02
C VAL A 6 -32.71 38.37 3.64
N ARG A 7 -33.05 39.18 2.62
CA ARG A 7 -32.23 40.36 2.25
C ARG A 7 -32.43 41.55 3.19
N LEU A 8 -33.58 41.68 3.85
CA LEU A 8 -33.85 42.73 4.84
C LEU A 8 -33.21 42.44 6.21
N PHE A 9 -33.05 41.18 6.61
CA PHE A 9 -32.33 40.83 7.85
C PHE A 9 -30.82 41.05 7.74
N SER A 10 -30.24 40.89 6.55
CA SER A 10 -28.81 41.14 6.32
C SER A 10 -28.43 42.63 6.37
N LEU A 11 -29.37 43.54 6.06
CA LEU A 11 -29.17 44.99 6.16
C LEU A 11 -29.41 45.53 7.58
N TYR A 12 -30.26 44.88 8.38
CA TYR A 12 -30.50 45.27 9.78
C TYR A 12 -29.35 44.86 10.72
N ALA A 13 -28.67 43.75 10.42
CA ALA A 13 -27.51 43.28 11.19
C ALA A 13 -26.27 44.18 11.03
N VAL A 14 -26.10 44.81 9.85
CA VAL A 14 -25.00 45.76 9.60
C VAL A 14 -25.25 47.12 10.27
N LEU A 15 -26.51 47.47 10.57
CA LEU A 15 -26.88 48.77 11.14
C LEU A 15 -27.09 48.77 12.67
N THR A 16 -27.01 47.63 13.37
CA THR A 16 -27.29 47.57 14.82
C THR A 16 -26.11 47.16 15.71
N GLY A 17 -24.93 46.83 15.18
CA GLY A 17 -23.71 46.72 15.98
C GLY A 17 -23.85 45.81 17.22
N ILE A 18 -24.47 44.64 17.08
CA ILE A 18 -24.51 43.62 18.14
C ILE A 18 -23.51 42.52 17.77
N GLU A 19 -22.36 42.53 18.45
CA GLU A 19 -21.36 41.46 18.42
C GLU A 19 -21.98 40.14 18.93
N SER A 20 -22.15 39.15 18.05
CA SER A 20 -22.32 37.75 18.48
C SER A 20 -21.00 37.01 18.30
N LYS A 21 -20.27 36.80 19.40
CA LYS A 21 -19.06 35.96 19.47
C LYS A 21 -19.30 34.60 18.80
N PHE A 22 -18.52 34.29 17.77
CA PHE A 22 -18.39 32.92 17.27
C PHE A 22 -17.71 32.07 18.35
N THR A 23 -18.45 31.13 18.93
CA THR A 23 -17.92 30.14 19.89
C THR A 23 -17.34 28.96 19.13
N SER A 24 -16.12 28.55 19.48
CA SER A 24 -15.42 27.48 18.76
C SER A 24 -16.03 26.10 19.04
N VAL A 25 -15.90 25.16 18.10
CA VAL A 25 -16.32 23.76 18.30
C VAL A 25 -15.64 23.13 19.52
N HIS A 26 -14.41 23.56 19.84
CA HIS A 26 -13.68 23.09 21.01
C HIS A 26 -14.33 23.55 22.32
N GLU A 27 -14.72 24.82 22.44
CA GLU A 27 -15.46 25.33 23.61
C GLU A 27 -16.84 24.66 23.74
N CYS A 28 -17.50 24.36 22.62
CA CYS A 28 -18.77 23.63 22.60
C CYS A 28 -18.62 22.17 23.05
N CYS A 29 -17.56 21.49 22.61
CA CYS A 29 -17.22 20.14 23.05
C CYS A 29 -16.86 20.11 24.54
N GLU A 30 -16.09 21.10 25.02
CA GLU A 30 -15.72 21.22 26.44
C GLU A 30 -16.96 21.49 27.30
N ALA A 31 -17.90 22.33 26.84
CA ALA A 31 -19.20 22.49 27.48
C ALA A 31 -20.02 21.18 27.51
N GLY A 32 -19.85 20.30 26.51
CA GLY A 32 -20.45 18.96 26.47
C GLY A 32 -19.81 18.00 27.48
N ARG A 33 -18.48 18.04 27.60
CA ARG A 33 -17.73 17.28 28.60
C ARG A 33 -18.07 17.71 30.02
N VAL A 34 -18.20 19.01 30.27
CA VAL A 34 -18.66 19.56 31.56
C VAL A 34 -20.09 19.10 31.88
N ALA A 35 -20.99 19.04 30.89
CA ALA A 35 -22.35 18.52 31.08
C ALA A 35 -22.35 17.03 31.46
N ALA A 36 -21.50 16.21 30.83
CA ALA A 36 -21.30 14.80 31.19
C ALA A 36 -20.69 14.62 32.59
N LEU A 37 -19.73 15.47 32.99
CA LEU A 37 -19.17 15.47 34.35
C LEU A 37 -20.24 15.80 35.40
N ARG A 38 -21.20 16.67 35.05
CA ARG A 38 -22.37 17.05 35.88
C ARG A 38 -23.56 16.07 35.80
N ARG A 39 -23.41 14.91 35.14
CA ARG A 39 -24.45 13.87 34.98
C ARG A 39 -25.76 14.37 34.33
N GLN A 40 -25.67 15.35 33.44
CA GLN A 40 -26.83 15.81 32.68
C GLN A 40 -27.12 14.87 31.50
N ASP A 41 -28.40 14.75 31.12
CA ASP A 41 -28.79 13.97 29.96
C ASP A 41 -28.25 14.61 28.67
N CYS A 42 -27.35 13.88 28.00
CA CYS A 42 -26.68 14.36 26.80
C CYS A 42 -27.63 14.55 25.61
N THR A 43 -28.88 14.06 25.68
CA THR A 43 -29.90 14.25 24.65
C THR A 43 -30.78 15.49 24.85
N ALA A 44 -30.70 16.14 26.03
CA ALA A 44 -31.55 17.26 26.44
C ALA A 44 -30.75 18.53 26.79
N LEU A 45 -29.64 18.80 26.09
CA LEU A 45 -28.78 19.96 26.36
C LEU A 45 -29.33 21.26 25.72
N PRO A 46 -29.11 22.44 26.32
CA PRO A 46 -29.60 23.73 25.79
C PRO A 46 -29.06 24.03 24.39
N ARG A 47 -29.94 24.43 23.46
CA ARG A 47 -29.58 24.78 22.07
C ARG A 47 -28.90 26.15 22.01
N PHE A 48 -27.74 26.20 21.36
CA PHE A 48 -27.02 27.43 21.05
C PHE A 48 -27.37 27.94 19.63
N SER A 49 -27.02 29.19 19.33
CA SER A 49 -27.27 29.84 18.03
C SER A 49 -26.65 29.11 16.82
N SER A 50 -25.63 28.27 17.04
CA SER A 50 -25.02 27.42 16.00
C SER A 50 -25.43 25.95 16.14
N HIS A 51 -25.95 25.39 15.05
CA HIS A 51 -26.30 23.97 14.93
C HIS A 51 -25.09 23.04 15.11
N ILE A 52 -23.89 23.49 14.71
CA ILE A 52 -22.64 22.72 14.80
C ILE A 52 -22.18 22.61 16.26
N CYS A 53 -22.31 23.69 17.03
CA CYS A 53 -21.97 23.71 18.46
C CYS A 53 -22.86 22.73 19.26
N SER A 54 -24.15 22.68 18.93
CA SER A 54 -25.10 21.77 19.59
C SER A 54 -24.75 20.30 19.34
N ILE A 55 -24.35 19.93 18.10
CA ILE A 55 -23.89 18.58 17.75
C ILE A 55 -22.60 18.22 18.49
N ALA A 56 -21.60 19.12 18.49
CA ALA A 56 -20.32 18.87 19.16
C ALA A 56 -20.48 18.65 20.66
N LYS A 57 -21.37 19.42 21.29
CA LYS A 57 -21.70 19.31 22.71
C LYS A 57 -22.34 17.96 23.04
N GLU A 58 -23.30 17.52 22.24
CA GLU A 58 -23.97 16.22 22.40
C GLU A 58 -22.99 15.05 22.21
N HIS A 59 -22.18 15.07 21.15
CA HIS A 59 -21.21 14.00 20.88
C HIS A 59 -20.14 13.90 21.98
N CYS A 60 -19.57 15.02 22.42
CA CYS A 60 -18.56 15.02 23.48
C CYS A 60 -19.15 14.65 24.86
N CYS A 61 -20.40 15.02 25.13
CA CYS A 61 -21.12 14.57 26.32
C CYS A 61 -21.32 13.04 26.31
N ARG A 62 -21.81 12.48 25.20
CA ARG A 62 -22.01 11.03 25.03
C ARG A 62 -20.70 10.25 25.13
N ALA A 63 -19.62 10.75 24.55
CA ALA A 63 -18.31 10.11 24.58
C ALA A 63 -17.76 9.99 26.02
N LEU A 64 -17.81 11.07 26.81
CA LEU A 64 -17.34 11.05 28.19
C LEU A 64 -18.26 10.24 29.11
N ALA A 65 -19.58 10.27 28.88
CA ALA A 65 -20.53 9.42 29.58
C ALA A 65 -20.29 7.92 29.32
N ARG A 66 -19.99 7.53 28.07
CA ARG A 66 -19.63 6.15 27.69
C ARG A 66 -18.33 5.70 28.36
N LYS A 67 -17.31 6.56 28.39
CA LYS A 67 -16.03 6.28 29.07
C LYS A 67 -16.22 6.04 30.58
N ARG A 68 -17.04 6.84 31.25
CA ARG A 68 -17.32 6.67 32.69
C ARG A 68 -18.14 5.41 32.98
N ALA A 69 -19.13 5.09 32.14
CA ALA A 69 -19.91 3.86 32.24
C ALA A 69 -19.03 2.61 32.05
N CYS A 70 -18.07 2.70 31.14
CA CYS A 70 -17.02 1.70 30.90
C CYS A 70 -16.14 1.49 32.14
N ASP A 71 -15.58 2.56 32.71
CA ASP A 71 -14.70 2.48 33.89
C ASP A 71 -15.44 1.90 35.12
N THR A 72 -16.71 2.29 35.30
CA THR A 72 -17.56 1.76 36.38
C THR A 72 -17.91 0.30 36.16
N GLY A 73 -18.21 -0.08 34.91
CA GLY A 73 -18.54 -1.45 34.53
C GLY A 73 -17.37 -2.43 34.67
N VAL A 74 -16.16 -2.00 34.29
CA VAL A 74 -14.92 -2.79 34.46
C VAL A 74 -14.62 -3.05 35.95
N GLN A 75 -14.90 -2.09 36.83
CA GLN A 75 -14.74 -2.29 38.28
C GLN A 75 -15.74 -3.31 38.85
N VAL A 76 -17.01 -3.29 38.39
CA VAL A 76 -18.02 -4.26 38.81
C VAL A 76 -17.70 -5.67 38.28
N ALA A 77 -17.30 -5.79 37.01
CA ALA A 77 -16.96 -7.08 36.39
C ALA A 77 -15.70 -7.74 37.00
N ARG A 78 -14.73 -6.94 37.47
CA ARG A 78 -13.57 -7.43 38.25
C ARG A 78 -13.98 -7.99 39.63
N GLY A 79 -14.96 -7.38 40.29
CA GLY A 79 -15.47 -7.84 41.59
C GLY A 79 -16.16 -9.21 41.57
N HIS A 80 -16.62 -9.67 40.40
CA HIS A 80 -17.30 -10.95 40.22
C HIS A 80 -16.42 -12.04 39.56
N GLY A 81 -15.13 -11.77 39.31
CA GLY A 81 -14.18 -12.77 38.77
C GLY A 81 -14.43 -13.18 37.32
N VAL A 82 -15.23 -12.43 36.55
CA VAL A 82 -15.64 -12.79 35.17
C VAL A 82 -14.65 -12.28 34.12
N CYS A 83 -13.92 -11.21 34.41
CA CYS A 83 -12.86 -10.66 33.53
C CYS A 83 -11.45 -11.08 33.98
N GLU A 84 -11.31 -12.26 34.62
CA GLU A 84 -10.03 -12.93 34.90
C GLU A 84 -9.90 -14.25 34.11
N ARG A 85 -8.67 -14.53 33.63
CA ARG A 85 -8.26 -15.52 32.61
C ARG A 85 -8.56 -16.99 32.96
N PRO A 86 -8.73 -17.92 31.97
CA PRO A 86 -7.55 -18.61 31.38
C PRO A 86 -7.60 -19.00 29.87
N LEU A 87 -6.38 -19.22 29.33
CA LEU A 87 -5.96 -20.03 28.17
C LEU A 87 -6.07 -19.48 26.72
N PHE A 88 -5.12 -18.64 26.31
CA PHE A 88 -4.47 -18.64 24.97
C PHE A 88 -3.09 -17.95 25.07
N THR A 89 -2.08 -18.43 24.33
CA THR A 89 -0.68 -17.96 24.38
C THR A 89 -0.38 -16.90 23.32
N GLY A 90 -0.24 -15.62 23.73
CA GLY A 90 0.15 -14.48 22.87
C GLY A 90 0.03 -13.10 23.55
N SER A 91 0.80 -12.09 23.11
CA SER A 91 1.12 -10.83 23.82
C SER A 91 0.36 -9.57 23.34
N ASN A 92 -0.96 -9.50 23.49
CA ASN A 92 -1.73 -8.24 23.28
C ASN A 92 -3.02 -8.11 24.14
N TRP A 93 -3.04 -8.73 25.33
CA TRP A 93 -4.30 -9.18 25.93
C TRP A 93 -5.01 -8.22 26.91
N GLU A 94 -4.33 -7.24 27.51
CA GLU A 94 -4.96 -6.40 28.54
C GLU A 94 -5.95 -5.37 27.95
N ALA A 95 -5.67 -4.84 26.75
CA ALA A 95 -6.51 -3.85 26.09
C ALA A 95 -7.75 -4.48 25.42
N GLN A 96 -7.60 -5.63 24.75
CA GLN A 96 -8.70 -6.31 24.05
C GLN A 96 -9.71 -6.96 25.01
N ILE A 97 -9.24 -7.51 26.14
CA ILE A 97 -10.11 -8.03 27.20
C ILE A 97 -10.84 -6.87 27.90
N SER A 98 -10.15 -5.75 28.14
CA SER A 98 -10.77 -4.54 28.72
C SER A 98 -11.83 -3.93 27.79
N GLN A 99 -11.60 -3.92 26.47
CA GLN A 99 -12.54 -3.40 25.48
C GLN A 99 -13.77 -4.31 25.31
N SER A 100 -13.56 -5.63 25.24
CA SER A 100 -14.67 -6.60 25.19
C SER A 100 -15.49 -6.59 26.48
N CYS A 101 -14.84 -6.57 27.66
CA CYS A 101 -15.50 -6.48 28.96
C CYS A 101 -16.30 -5.16 29.07
N CYS A 102 -15.78 -4.05 28.55
CA CYS A 102 -16.45 -2.74 28.52
C CYS A 102 -17.69 -2.69 27.60
N ASP A 103 -17.58 -3.17 26.36
CA ASP A 103 -18.70 -3.15 25.42
C ASP A 103 -19.82 -4.13 25.85
N CYS A 104 -19.47 -5.30 26.41
CA CYS A 104 -20.45 -6.26 26.93
C CYS A 104 -21.11 -5.80 28.24
N CYS A 105 -20.37 -5.16 29.15
CA CYS A 105 -20.92 -4.63 30.40
C CYS A 105 -21.83 -3.41 30.16
N THR A 106 -21.51 -2.56 29.18
CA THR A 106 -22.41 -1.45 28.78
C THR A 106 -23.71 -1.95 28.14
N LEU A 107 -23.69 -3.08 27.44
CA LEU A 107 -24.89 -3.77 26.97
C LEU A 107 -25.76 -4.26 28.15
N GLY A 108 -25.16 -4.84 29.19
CA GLY A 108 -25.83 -5.28 30.43
C GLY A 108 -26.46 -4.14 31.23
N LEU A 109 -25.73 -3.04 31.43
CA LEU A 109 -26.25 -1.86 32.13
C LEU A 109 -27.41 -1.18 31.37
N LYS A 110 -27.36 -1.22 30.04
CA LYS A 110 -28.41 -0.63 29.20
C LYS A 110 -29.68 -1.47 29.19
N THR A 111 -29.56 -2.80 29.25
CA THR A 111 -30.71 -3.72 29.39
C THR A 111 -31.40 -3.60 30.75
N ASP A 112 -30.64 -3.46 31.85
CA ASP A 112 -31.18 -3.12 33.19
C ASP A 112 -31.93 -1.76 33.16
N SER A 113 -31.33 -0.72 32.56
CA SER A 113 -31.95 0.61 32.47
C SER A 113 -33.23 0.68 31.61
N THR A 114 -33.43 -0.31 30.73
CA THR A 114 -34.60 -0.41 29.83
C THR A 114 -35.63 -1.44 30.28
N GLY A 115 -35.38 -2.14 31.41
CA GLY A 115 -36.32 -3.07 32.04
C GLY A 115 -36.45 -4.44 31.36
N PHE A 116 -35.52 -4.82 30.48
CA PHE A 116 -35.50 -6.13 29.82
C PHE A 116 -34.78 -7.20 30.66
N SER A 117 -35.12 -8.46 30.45
CA SER A 117 -34.51 -9.60 31.16
C SER A 117 -33.01 -9.72 30.85
N CYS A 118 -32.19 -9.96 31.87
CA CYS A 118 -30.73 -10.14 31.78
C CYS A 118 -30.29 -11.52 31.20
N ASP A 119 -31.15 -12.21 30.44
CA ASP A 119 -30.88 -13.53 29.86
C ASP A 119 -30.55 -13.40 28.37
N PHE A 120 -29.26 -13.36 28.04
CA PHE A 120 -28.74 -13.05 26.70
C PHE A 120 -28.59 -14.28 25.77
N ARG A 121 -29.39 -15.34 25.97
CA ARG A 121 -29.25 -16.62 25.25
C ARG A 121 -29.58 -16.56 23.75
N ASP A 122 -30.41 -15.61 23.33
CA ASP A 122 -30.88 -15.49 21.94
C ASP A 122 -29.99 -14.60 21.05
N LEU A 123 -28.99 -13.91 21.63
CA LEU A 123 -27.95 -13.23 20.87
C LEU A 123 -26.74 -14.18 20.76
N GLN A 124 -26.18 -14.34 19.56
CA GLN A 124 -24.94 -15.08 19.29
C GLN A 124 -23.71 -14.35 19.89
N LEU A 125 -23.71 -14.13 21.21
CA LEU A 125 -22.61 -13.52 21.96
C LEU A 125 -21.68 -14.61 22.49
N ASP A 126 -20.38 -14.30 22.50
CA ASP A 126 -19.37 -15.17 23.09
C ASP A 126 -19.63 -15.37 24.60
N LYS A 127 -19.26 -16.54 25.14
CA LYS A 127 -19.63 -16.99 26.50
C LYS A 127 -19.11 -16.03 27.58
N GLN A 128 -17.93 -15.46 27.38
CA GLN A 128 -17.34 -14.46 28.29
C GLN A 128 -18.06 -13.10 28.23
N CYS A 129 -18.50 -12.68 27.04
CA CYS A 129 -19.27 -11.44 26.84
C CYS A 129 -20.67 -11.56 27.48
N SER A 130 -21.34 -12.71 27.30
CA SER A 130 -22.64 -12.99 27.91
C SER A 130 -22.58 -12.96 29.44
N ASN A 131 -21.52 -13.53 30.04
CA ASN A 131 -21.30 -13.50 31.48
C ASN A 131 -21.01 -12.09 32.01
N ALA A 132 -20.18 -11.31 31.29
CA ALA A 132 -19.88 -9.92 31.67
C ALA A 132 -21.11 -9.00 31.57
N ALA A 133 -21.94 -9.17 30.53
CA ALA A 133 -23.21 -8.45 30.38
C ALA A 133 -24.19 -8.80 31.50
N LYS A 134 -24.31 -10.08 31.85
CA LYS A 134 -25.18 -10.55 32.93
C LYS A 134 -24.76 -10.04 34.31
N ALA A 135 -23.46 -10.10 34.62
CA ALA A 135 -22.91 -9.60 35.89
C ALA A 135 -23.14 -8.09 36.07
N CYS A 136 -23.09 -7.31 34.98
CA CYS A 136 -23.35 -5.87 35.03
C CYS A 136 -24.84 -5.48 35.04
N CYS A 137 -25.74 -6.41 34.69
CA CYS A 137 -27.18 -6.22 34.72
C CYS A 137 -27.74 -6.46 36.15
N GLU A 138 -27.15 -7.36 36.92
CA GLU A 138 -27.57 -7.75 38.28
C GLU A 138 -26.78 -6.98 39.37
N LYS A 139 -27.05 -5.68 39.60
CA LYS A 139 -26.30 -4.85 40.57
C LYS A 139 -26.35 -5.35 42.04
N PRO A 140 -25.24 -5.27 42.82
CA PRO A 140 -25.28 -5.18 44.28
C PRO A 140 -25.58 -3.74 44.73
N LYS A 141 -26.41 -3.58 45.77
CA LYS A 141 -26.72 -2.29 46.41
C LYS A 141 -25.61 -1.87 47.37
N ASP A 142 -25.42 -0.55 47.45
CA ASP A 142 -24.68 0.25 48.44
C ASP A 142 -23.18 0.51 48.19
N ILE A 143 -22.83 1.78 47.93
CA ILE A 143 -22.14 2.70 48.88
C ILE A 143 -21.89 4.06 48.18
N THR A 144 -22.22 5.15 48.89
CA THR A 144 -22.09 6.57 48.51
C THR A 144 -20.71 7.17 48.84
N PRO A 145 -20.31 8.29 48.19
CA PRO A 145 -18.98 8.88 48.33
C PRO A 145 -18.91 10.02 49.37
N SER A 146 -17.78 10.18 50.06
CA SER A 146 -17.45 11.44 50.74
C SER A 146 -15.97 11.81 50.58
N ALA A 147 -15.76 13.12 50.43
CA ALA A 147 -14.55 13.81 50.04
C ALA A 147 -13.59 14.09 51.20
N LYS A 148 -12.28 14.15 50.90
CA LYS A 148 -11.30 15.20 51.26
C LYS A 148 -9.89 14.63 51.42
N GLY A 149 -8.91 15.39 50.94
CA GLY A 149 -7.76 15.76 51.77
C GLY A 149 -6.46 14.99 51.54
N GLN A 150 -5.44 15.78 51.20
CA GLN A 150 -4.01 15.50 51.20
C GLN A 150 -3.44 15.03 52.56
N GLU A 151 -2.21 14.52 52.46
CA GLU A 151 -1.09 14.54 53.43
C GLU A 151 -0.88 13.38 54.43
N GLU A 152 0.22 12.68 54.15
CA GLU A 152 1.37 12.31 55.01
C GLU A 152 1.23 11.54 56.34
N LEU A 153 2.12 10.52 56.39
CA LEU A 153 3.03 10.12 57.47
C LEU A 153 2.71 8.91 58.40
N LYS A 154 3.73 8.03 58.45
CA LYS A 154 4.31 7.29 59.61
C LYS A 154 3.91 5.85 59.94
N VAL A 155 4.89 4.99 59.64
CA VAL A 155 5.45 3.85 60.40
C VAL A 155 5.09 3.77 61.90
N SER A 156 4.67 2.60 62.41
CA SER A 156 5.33 1.88 63.55
C SER A 156 4.78 0.46 63.86
N ILE A 157 5.68 -0.52 63.70
CA ILE A 157 6.01 -1.79 64.38
C ILE A 157 5.13 -2.35 65.54
N SER A 158 4.85 -3.67 65.48
CA SER A 158 5.01 -4.63 66.61
C SER A 158 5.16 -6.09 66.11
N ARG A 159 6.03 -6.88 66.79
CA ARG A 159 6.46 -8.31 66.60
C ARG A 159 6.12 -9.08 67.91
N PRO A 160 6.34 -10.42 68.16
CA PRO A 160 6.68 -11.66 67.39
C PRO A 160 5.76 -12.88 67.80
N PRO A 161 6.06 -14.20 67.56
CA PRO A 161 7.13 -15.01 68.21
C PRO A 161 7.89 -15.99 67.25
N ASP A 162 9.24 -16.03 67.25
CA ASP A 162 10.18 -17.00 67.88
C ASP A 162 10.52 -18.26 67.08
N GLU A 163 11.74 -18.28 66.51
CA GLU A 163 12.62 -19.46 66.30
C GLU A 163 14.10 -18.98 66.22
N PRO A 164 15.11 -19.84 66.47
CA PRO A 164 16.31 -19.50 67.26
C PRO A 164 17.45 -18.83 66.48
N ASN A 165 18.14 -17.89 67.15
CA ASN A 165 19.35 -17.22 66.67
C ASN A 165 20.58 -18.14 66.65
N THR A 166 21.13 -18.40 65.46
CA THR A 166 22.43 -19.07 65.23
C THR A 166 23.55 -18.10 64.80
N CYS A 167 23.72 -16.92 65.44
CA CYS A 167 24.94 -16.09 65.25
C CYS A 167 26.01 -16.35 66.34
N ARG A 168 25.90 -17.42 67.15
CA ARG A 168 26.86 -17.69 68.25
C ARG A 168 28.06 -18.56 67.86
N GLU A 169 28.11 -19.05 66.62
CA GLU A 169 29.19 -19.92 66.11
C GLU A 169 29.96 -19.34 64.91
N LEU A 170 29.48 -18.28 64.25
CA LEU A 170 30.21 -17.61 63.15
C LEU A 170 30.87 -16.31 63.64
N ASN A 171 32.21 -16.29 63.66
CA ASN A 171 33.02 -15.09 63.92
C ASN A 171 33.05 -14.19 62.67
N CYS A 172 31.96 -13.46 62.39
CA CYS A 172 31.96 -12.41 61.36
C CYS A 172 32.93 -11.29 61.75
N SER A 173 33.77 -10.82 60.82
CA SER A 173 34.76 -9.77 61.10
C SER A 173 34.14 -8.38 61.31
N GLN A 174 32.95 -8.10 60.74
CA GLN A 174 32.26 -6.82 60.89
C GLN A 174 30.80 -6.97 61.36
N LEU A 175 29.86 -7.47 60.54
CA LEU A 175 28.43 -7.49 60.91
C LEU A 175 27.76 -8.85 60.62
N CYS A 176 27.00 -9.44 61.57
CA CYS A 176 26.12 -10.61 61.35
C CYS A 176 24.68 -10.11 61.16
N VAL A 177 24.02 -10.47 60.05
CA VAL A 177 22.60 -10.15 59.81
C VAL A 177 21.81 -11.47 59.80
N GLY A 178 20.61 -11.47 60.40
CA GLY A 178 19.85 -12.69 60.76
C GLY A 178 19.82 -13.79 59.68
N ASN A 179 19.94 -15.05 60.12
CA ASN A 179 20.25 -16.29 59.38
C ASN A 179 21.75 -16.66 59.25
N GLY A 180 22.65 -16.12 60.07
CA GLY A 180 24.05 -16.56 60.12
C GLY A 180 24.90 -16.09 58.93
N ARG A 181 24.51 -14.99 58.29
CA ARG A 181 25.23 -14.41 57.14
C ARG A 181 26.00 -13.16 57.57
N CYS A 182 27.30 -13.14 57.29
CA CYS A 182 28.14 -11.97 57.54
C CYS A 182 28.00 -10.95 56.40
N VAL A 183 28.01 -9.66 56.76
CA VAL A 183 27.91 -8.51 55.86
C VAL A 183 28.99 -7.50 56.29
N CYS A 184 29.58 -6.81 55.32
CA CYS A 184 30.62 -5.80 55.56
C CYS A 184 30.01 -4.40 55.55
N ASN A 185 30.66 -3.47 56.28
CA ASN A 185 30.34 -2.04 56.21
C ASN A 185 30.73 -1.47 54.84
N ASP A 186 30.09 -0.37 54.45
CA ASP A 186 30.43 0.35 53.20
C ASP A 186 31.92 0.72 53.19
N GLY A 187 32.59 0.50 52.05
CA GLY A 187 34.05 0.61 51.90
C GLY A 187 34.81 -0.73 52.04
N PHE A 188 34.12 -1.83 52.39
CA PHE A 188 34.72 -3.16 52.53
C PHE A 188 33.93 -4.21 51.74
N TRP A 189 34.59 -5.26 51.25
CA TRP A 189 33.93 -6.39 50.56
C TRP A 189 34.17 -7.72 51.28
N LEU A 190 33.18 -8.62 51.21
CA LEU A 190 33.22 -9.91 51.90
C LEU A 190 34.03 -10.91 51.09
N GLN A 191 35.05 -11.50 51.71
CA GLN A 191 35.86 -12.54 51.09
C GLN A 191 35.06 -13.82 50.83
N ARG A 192 35.63 -14.70 50.00
CA ARG A 192 35.01 -15.99 49.62
C ARG A 192 34.81 -16.97 50.78
N ASP A 193 35.42 -16.71 51.93
CA ASP A 193 35.21 -17.47 53.17
C ASP A 193 33.86 -17.16 53.85
N GLY A 194 33.17 -16.09 53.41
CA GLY A 194 31.85 -15.70 53.88
C GLY A 194 31.83 -15.06 55.27
N VAL A 195 33.00 -14.78 55.88
CA VAL A 195 33.10 -14.27 57.25
C VAL A 195 34.07 -13.10 57.42
N THR A 196 35.06 -12.91 56.55
CA THR A 196 36.02 -11.80 56.64
C THR A 196 35.76 -10.69 55.63
N CYS A 197 35.95 -9.45 56.08
CA CYS A 197 35.77 -8.22 55.30
C CYS A 197 37.11 -7.55 55.07
N GLU A 198 37.42 -7.24 53.82
CA GLU A 198 38.67 -6.60 53.40
C GLU A 198 38.39 -5.21 52.81
N ASP A 199 39.30 -4.28 53.06
CA ASP A 199 39.24 -2.90 52.60
C ASP A 199 39.23 -2.81 51.07
N ILE A 200 38.38 -1.95 50.52
CA ILE A 200 38.33 -1.67 49.09
C ILE A 200 39.33 -0.56 48.80
N ASN A 201 40.47 -0.87 48.17
CA ASN A 201 41.45 0.15 47.82
C ASN A 201 40.93 1.07 46.70
N GLU A 202 40.33 2.22 47.05
CA GLU A 202 39.66 3.08 46.08
C GLU A 202 40.64 3.77 45.12
N CYS A 203 41.91 3.90 45.49
CA CYS A 203 42.97 4.41 44.62
C CYS A 203 43.33 3.43 43.48
N LEU A 204 43.22 2.11 43.72
CA LEU A 204 43.43 1.09 42.68
C LEU A 204 42.14 0.76 41.92
N ALA A 205 40.99 0.82 42.60
CA ALA A 205 39.68 0.59 41.99
C ALA A 205 39.18 1.78 41.15
N GLY A 206 39.82 2.95 41.26
CA GLY A 206 39.48 4.16 40.51
C GLY A 206 38.19 4.84 40.99
N SER A 207 37.69 4.49 42.18
CA SER A 207 36.47 5.04 42.78
C SER A 207 36.71 6.23 43.70
N HIS A 208 37.89 6.86 43.62
CA HIS A 208 38.29 7.99 44.45
C HIS A 208 38.02 9.35 43.76
N SER A 209 37.78 10.40 44.55
CA SER A 209 37.44 11.76 44.10
C SER A 209 38.59 12.76 44.32
N CYS A 210 39.84 12.38 44.00
CA CYS A 210 40.99 13.29 44.12
C CYS A 210 41.09 14.23 42.91
N SER A 211 41.29 15.53 43.14
CA SER A 211 41.42 16.53 42.07
C SER A 211 42.70 16.37 41.27
N ALA A 212 42.68 16.71 39.98
CA ALA A 212 43.83 16.61 39.08
C ALA A 212 45.06 17.35 39.65
N GLY A 213 46.19 16.64 39.78
CA GLY A 213 47.42 17.12 40.41
C GLY A 213 47.62 16.68 41.87
N GLN A 214 46.66 15.96 42.46
CA GLN A 214 46.80 15.31 43.76
C GLN A 214 47.07 13.81 43.62
N VAL A 215 48.02 13.28 44.39
CA VAL A 215 48.29 11.84 44.50
C VAL A 215 47.31 11.23 45.52
N CYS A 216 46.62 10.16 45.12
CA CYS A 216 45.71 9.36 45.96
C CYS A 216 46.49 8.37 46.83
N ILE A 217 46.14 8.30 48.11
CA ILE A 217 46.69 7.34 49.09
C ILE A 217 45.52 6.61 49.74
N ASN A 218 45.50 5.27 49.66
CA ASN A 218 44.43 4.44 50.24
C ASN A 218 44.53 4.37 51.76
N THR A 219 43.39 4.34 52.45
CA THR A 219 43.25 4.21 53.90
C THR A 219 42.17 3.18 54.23
N ASP A 220 42.22 2.53 55.40
CA ASP A 220 41.27 1.47 55.75
C ASP A 220 39.82 2.01 55.80
N GLY A 221 39.01 1.64 54.80
CA GLY A 221 37.63 2.03 54.53
C GLY A 221 37.44 3.31 53.69
N SER A 222 38.52 3.96 53.20
CA SER A 222 38.45 5.23 52.42
C SER A 222 39.79 5.67 51.76
N PHE A 223 39.89 6.89 51.19
CA PHE A 223 41.13 7.41 50.55
C PHE A 223 41.46 8.90 50.86
N LEU A 224 42.72 9.34 50.65
CA LEU A 224 43.24 10.71 50.91
C LEU A 224 44.07 11.29 49.73
N CYS A 225 44.07 12.62 49.48
CA CYS A 225 44.70 13.28 48.31
C CYS A 225 45.73 14.41 48.66
N ARG A 226 46.91 14.52 47.98
CA ARG A 226 48.00 15.54 48.25
C ARG A 226 48.79 16.07 47.00
N LEU A 227 49.29 17.32 46.97
CA LEU A 227 49.82 18.09 45.77
C LEU A 227 51.38 18.26 45.61
N SER A 228 51.94 18.51 44.39
CA SER A 228 53.38 18.88 44.07
C SER A 228 53.55 19.68 42.72
N CYS A 229 54.55 20.60 42.56
CA CYS A 229 54.77 21.47 41.36
C CYS A 229 55.88 20.99 40.36
N HIS A 230 55.79 21.40 39.07
CA HIS A 230 56.71 21.05 37.96
C HIS A 230 58.04 21.88 37.92
N PRO A 231 59.14 21.36 37.33
CA PRO A 231 60.40 22.12 37.12
C PRO A 231 60.18 23.36 36.23
N GLY A 232 60.85 24.48 36.52
CA GLY A 232 60.62 25.78 35.86
C GLY A 232 59.57 26.66 36.57
N PHE A 233 58.91 26.12 37.60
CA PHE A 233 57.95 26.83 38.43
C PHE A 233 58.34 26.75 39.91
N THR A 234 58.11 27.81 40.67
CA THR A 234 58.37 27.87 42.12
C THR A 234 57.08 28.07 42.90
N ILE A 235 57.03 27.56 44.14
CA ILE A 235 55.86 27.75 45.00
C ILE A 235 55.94 29.15 45.62
N ALA A 236 54.96 29.99 45.33
CA ALA A 236 54.77 31.29 45.99
C ALA A 236 53.45 31.28 46.77
N ASP A 237 53.50 31.80 48.01
CA ASP A 237 52.40 32.03 48.96
C ASP A 237 51.15 31.15 48.79
N ASN A 238 51.19 29.99 49.46
CA ASN A 238 50.05 29.09 49.70
C ASN A 238 49.24 28.70 48.44
N ILE A 239 49.82 27.75 47.69
CA ILE A 239 49.19 26.84 46.72
C ILE A 239 49.13 27.37 45.26
N ILE A 240 50.05 28.25 44.83
CA ILE A 240 50.17 28.64 43.41
C ILE A 240 51.61 28.38 42.92
N CYS A 241 51.75 27.57 41.86
CA CYS A 241 53.02 27.41 41.16
C CYS A 241 53.21 28.61 40.21
N LYS A 242 54.23 29.45 40.46
CA LYS A 242 54.55 30.62 39.64
C LYS A 242 55.75 30.33 38.74
N ASP A 243 55.64 30.75 37.48
CA ASP A 243 56.69 30.69 36.46
C ASP A 243 57.97 31.42 36.89
N ILE A 244 59.14 30.87 36.55
CA ILE A 244 60.44 31.53 36.74
C ILE A 244 60.70 32.38 35.49
N ASP A 245 60.67 33.71 35.61
CA ASP A 245 61.00 34.59 34.47
C ASP A 245 62.52 34.71 34.27
N GLU A 246 63.10 33.91 33.37
CA GLU A 246 64.55 33.87 33.19
C GLU A 246 65.13 35.16 32.57
N CYS A 247 64.29 35.94 31.85
CA CYS A 247 64.67 37.25 31.30
C CYS A 247 64.74 38.33 32.38
N ALA A 248 63.86 38.28 33.38
CA ALA A 248 63.89 39.20 34.53
C ALA A 248 64.97 38.82 35.56
N VAL A 249 65.24 37.52 35.73
CA VAL A 249 66.24 37.00 36.68
C VAL A 249 67.65 36.98 36.08
N GLY A 250 67.80 37.16 34.76
CA GLY A 250 69.09 37.22 34.07
C GLY A 250 69.77 35.87 33.93
N SER A 251 68.99 34.79 33.94
CA SER A 251 69.49 33.41 33.83
C SER A 251 69.45 32.85 32.40
N HIS A 252 69.26 33.73 31.41
CA HIS A 252 69.19 33.41 29.99
C HIS A 252 70.55 33.54 29.27
N ASN A 253 70.71 32.84 28.14
CA ASN A 253 71.95 32.83 27.34
C ASN A 253 71.83 33.55 25.96
N CYS A 254 70.93 34.53 25.85
CA CYS A 254 70.72 35.31 24.61
C CYS A 254 71.93 36.18 24.24
N GLY A 255 72.41 36.09 22.99
CA GLY A 255 73.53 36.89 22.47
C GLY A 255 73.18 38.37 22.30
N ALA A 256 74.19 39.24 22.26
CA ALA A 256 74.03 40.71 22.28
C ALA A 256 73.14 41.30 21.16
N ASP A 257 72.95 40.57 20.06
CA ASP A 257 72.11 40.98 18.91
C ASP A 257 70.65 40.50 19.01
N TYR A 258 70.29 39.80 20.09
CA TYR A 258 68.95 39.21 20.30
C TYR A 258 68.34 39.67 21.64
N ALA A 259 67.08 40.07 21.63
CA ALA A 259 66.29 40.37 22.82
C ALA A 259 65.70 39.09 23.44
N CYS A 260 65.84 38.92 24.76
CA CYS A 260 65.22 37.82 25.52
C CYS A 260 63.71 38.01 25.62
N ILE A 261 62.96 36.93 25.42
CA ILE A 261 61.50 36.87 25.54
C ILE A 261 61.16 35.67 26.44
N ASN A 262 60.55 35.94 27.61
CA ASN A 262 60.17 34.92 28.59
C ASN A 262 58.91 34.17 28.14
N THR A 263 58.85 32.87 28.37
CA THR A 263 57.67 32.02 28.12
C THR A 263 57.34 31.18 29.36
N PRO A 264 56.07 30.82 29.60
CA PRO A 264 55.73 30.02 30.79
C PRO A 264 56.49 28.68 30.81
N GLY A 265 57.43 28.54 31.75
CA GLY A 265 58.34 27.41 31.96
C GLY A 265 59.67 27.46 31.21
N SER A 266 60.00 28.54 30.45
CA SER A 266 61.24 28.67 29.65
C SER A 266 61.47 30.09 29.05
N PHE A 267 62.47 30.29 28.16
CA PHE A 267 62.70 31.54 27.42
C PHE A 267 63.24 31.33 25.98
N TYR A 268 63.15 32.34 25.10
CA TYR A 268 63.79 32.36 23.77
C TYR A 268 64.28 33.77 23.34
N CYS A 269 65.08 33.89 22.26
CA CYS A 269 65.74 35.14 21.85
C CYS A 269 65.34 35.61 20.42
N GLY A 270 64.98 36.90 20.21
CA GLY A 270 64.51 37.45 18.92
C GLY A 270 65.15 38.80 18.47
N LEU A 271 65.05 39.17 17.18
CA LEU A 271 65.66 40.38 16.57
C LEU A 271 64.89 41.70 16.83
N LYS A 272 65.57 42.87 16.78
CA LYS A 272 65.02 44.19 17.21
C LYS A 272 65.06 45.29 16.11
N VAL A 273 63.90 45.79 15.62
CA VAL A 273 63.76 47.00 14.72
C VAL A 273 62.42 47.75 14.98
N ALA A 274 62.33 49.10 14.87
CA ALA A 274 61.11 49.92 15.17
C ALA A 274 60.83 51.12 14.19
N CYS A 275 59.54 51.43 13.92
CA CYS A 275 59.00 52.54 13.07
C CYS A 275 58.56 53.80 13.87
N ARG A 276 58.20 54.91 13.16
CA ARG A 276 57.67 56.17 13.75
C ARG A 276 56.18 56.06 14.11
N ASP A 277 55.74 56.83 15.12
CA ASP A 277 54.36 56.83 15.63
C ASP A 277 53.31 57.20 14.56
N GLY A 278 52.18 56.48 14.56
CA GLY A 278 51.11 56.59 13.55
C GLY A 278 51.28 55.64 12.35
N PHE A 279 52.38 54.89 12.28
CA PHE A 279 52.67 53.94 11.20
C PHE A 279 53.06 52.56 11.75
N THR A 280 52.67 51.49 11.07
CA THR A 280 53.01 50.09 11.38
C THR A 280 53.84 49.45 10.27
N LEU A 281 54.63 48.42 10.58
CA LEU A 281 55.42 47.70 9.58
C LEU A 281 54.53 46.76 8.75
N ASP A 282 54.68 46.79 7.43
CA ASP A 282 54.18 45.74 6.54
C ASP A 282 55.09 44.50 6.55
N ALA A 283 54.65 43.43 5.90
CA ALA A 283 55.39 42.16 5.81
C ALA A 283 56.78 42.28 5.13
N SER A 284 57.07 43.42 4.48
CA SER A 284 58.35 43.71 3.82
C SER A 284 59.25 44.62 4.64
N GLY A 285 58.81 45.06 5.82
CA GLY A 285 59.57 45.95 6.70
C GLY A 285 59.43 47.44 6.39
N ASN A 286 58.39 47.87 5.66
CA ASN A 286 58.10 49.27 5.37
C ASN A 286 57.02 49.83 6.30
N CYS A 287 57.13 51.10 6.74
CA CYS A 287 56.11 51.71 7.60
C CYS A 287 54.89 52.20 6.78
N ILE A 288 53.70 51.68 7.06
CA ILE A 288 52.40 52.03 6.47
C ILE A 288 51.47 52.69 7.50
N ASP A 289 50.57 53.56 7.04
CA ASP A 289 49.66 54.35 7.88
C ASP A 289 48.68 53.47 8.67
N ILE A 290 48.44 53.80 9.95
CA ILE A 290 47.51 53.07 10.81
C ILE A 290 46.12 53.69 10.69
N ASN A 291 45.12 52.92 10.23
CA ASN A 291 43.74 53.41 10.16
C ASN A 291 43.05 53.36 11.54
N GLU A 292 43.03 54.49 12.26
CA GLU A 292 42.55 54.53 13.65
C GLU A 292 41.03 54.35 13.77
N CYS A 293 40.26 54.58 12.70
CA CYS A 293 38.82 54.31 12.68
C CYS A 293 38.47 52.82 12.70
N LEU A 294 39.40 51.96 12.28
CA LEU A 294 39.26 50.49 12.35
C LEU A 294 39.96 49.91 13.58
N LEU A 295 41.02 50.56 14.05
CA LEU A 295 41.85 50.04 15.13
C LEU A 295 41.30 50.36 16.53
N LEU A 296 40.67 51.53 16.73
CA LEU A 296 40.09 51.93 18.01
C LEU A 296 38.58 51.71 18.02
N SER A 297 38.07 51.02 19.04
CA SER A 297 36.64 50.85 19.26
C SER A 297 36.02 52.17 19.77
N ASN A 298 35.39 52.93 18.87
CA ASN A 298 34.75 54.24 19.05
C ASN A 298 35.70 55.41 19.41
N PRO A 299 36.52 55.89 18.46
CA PRO A 299 37.42 57.01 18.68
C PRO A 299 36.72 58.39 18.60
N CYS A 300 35.41 58.41 18.30
CA CYS A 300 34.52 59.58 18.23
C CYS A 300 33.41 59.47 19.29
N ARG A 301 32.76 60.59 19.66
CA ARG A 301 31.67 60.58 20.66
C ARG A 301 30.44 59.81 20.14
N PRO A 302 29.59 59.22 21.03
CA PRO A 302 28.37 58.53 20.61
C PRO A 302 27.49 59.42 19.74
N GLY A 303 27.13 58.93 18.54
CA GLY A 303 26.43 59.71 17.52
C GLY A 303 27.35 60.46 16.56
N GLN A 304 28.63 60.08 16.42
CA GLN A 304 29.54 60.60 15.38
C GLN A 304 30.22 59.47 14.59
N THR A 305 30.38 59.67 13.28
CA THR A 305 31.02 58.77 12.32
C THR A 305 32.49 59.16 12.12
N CYS A 306 33.41 58.20 12.23
CA CYS A 306 34.86 58.36 12.06
C CYS A 306 35.28 58.22 10.58
N VAL A 307 36.21 59.07 10.11
CA VAL A 307 36.83 59.01 8.79
C VAL A 307 38.36 59.05 8.93
N ASN A 308 39.07 58.10 8.32
CA ASN A 308 40.53 57.98 8.41
C ASN A 308 41.27 59.06 7.60
N ALA A 309 42.38 59.57 8.12
CA ALA A 309 43.28 60.52 7.48
C ALA A 309 44.74 60.03 7.59
N VAL A 310 45.64 60.48 6.71
CA VAL A 310 47.03 59.99 6.73
C VAL A 310 47.72 60.48 8.01
N GLY A 311 48.06 59.53 8.90
CA GLY A 311 48.63 59.73 10.23
C GLY A 311 47.64 60.12 11.33
N SER A 312 46.30 60.10 11.09
CA SER A 312 45.25 60.49 12.07
C SER A 312 43.79 60.19 11.64
N TYR A 313 42.76 60.66 12.37
CA TYR A 313 41.33 60.49 12.01
C TYR A 313 40.42 61.72 12.34
N VAL A 314 39.20 61.77 11.75
CA VAL A 314 38.22 62.90 11.85
C VAL A 314 36.78 62.40 12.16
N CYS A 315 35.96 63.14 12.92
CA CYS A 315 34.60 62.72 13.38
C CYS A 315 33.44 63.67 12.95
N LEU A 316 32.27 63.14 12.52
CA LEU A 316 31.07 63.90 12.04
C LEU A 316 29.72 63.36 12.61
N GLY A 317 28.73 64.15 13.11
CA GLY A 317 27.47 63.65 13.77
C GLY A 317 26.16 63.73 12.93
N ASN A 318 24.98 63.13 13.21
CA ASN A 318 24.30 62.53 14.39
C ASN A 318 23.15 61.58 13.92
N THR A 319 22.79 60.47 14.62
CA THR A 319 21.52 59.70 14.42
C THR A 319 21.18 58.78 15.62
N VAL A 320 19.92 58.75 16.05
CA VAL A 320 19.36 57.93 17.15
C VAL A 320 19.22 56.45 16.74
N VAL A 321 19.50 55.52 17.67
CA VAL A 321 19.38 54.05 17.47
C VAL A 321 18.12 53.51 18.17
N CYS A 322 17.24 52.83 17.43
CA CYS A 322 15.95 52.30 17.91
C CYS A 322 16.00 50.80 18.27
N ARG A 323 15.05 50.34 19.11
CA ARG A 323 14.88 48.91 19.46
C ARG A 323 14.38 48.12 18.25
N GLN A 324 14.67 46.82 18.20
CA GLN A 324 14.24 45.93 17.12
C GLN A 324 12.70 45.92 17.03
N GLY A 325 12.15 46.10 15.81
CA GLY A 325 10.73 46.35 15.55
C GLY A 325 10.33 47.83 15.50
N TYR A 326 11.28 48.77 15.62
CA TYR A 326 11.01 50.22 15.56
C TYR A 326 12.03 50.95 14.67
N HIS A 327 11.60 51.98 13.94
CA HIS A 327 12.44 52.82 13.10
C HIS A 327 12.46 54.28 13.59
N PRO A 328 13.53 55.06 13.31
CA PRO A 328 13.58 56.46 13.72
C PRO A 328 12.54 57.29 12.95
N ALA A 329 11.81 58.16 13.67
CA ALA A 329 10.92 59.15 13.07
C ALA A 329 11.71 60.09 12.15
N ALA A 330 11.02 60.75 11.21
CA ALA A 330 11.64 61.64 10.22
C ALA A 330 12.46 62.81 10.83
N ASP A 331 12.23 63.14 12.09
CA ASP A 331 13.00 64.14 12.85
C ASP A 331 14.24 63.58 13.58
N GLY A 332 14.43 62.25 13.59
CA GLY A 332 15.55 61.55 14.20
C GLY A 332 15.56 61.58 15.74
N THR A 333 14.45 61.96 16.39
CA THR A 333 14.40 62.17 17.85
C THR A 333 13.67 61.09 18.64
N ARG A 334 12.86 60.27 17.96
CA ARG A 334 12.02 59.22 18.57
C ARG A 334 11.92 58.00 17.66
N CYS A 335 11.53 56.86 18.23
CA CYS A 335 11.33 55.61 17.52
C CYS A 335 9.83 55.36 17.31
N GLU A 336 9.45 55.05 16.09
CA GLU A 336 8.09 54.70 15.67
C GLU A 336 8.04 53.21 15.32
N ASP A 337 6.88 52.58 15.54
CA ASP A 337 6.66 51.17 15.24
C ASP A 337 6.95 50.89 13.77
N ALA A 338 7.78 49.89 13.49
CA ALA A 338 8.14 49.56 12.13
C ALA A 338 7.07 48.64 11.56
N ASP A 339 6.17 49.17 10.74
CA ASP A 339 5.14 48.36 10.08
C ASP A 339 5.77 47.37 9.09
N GLU A 340 6.04 46.15 9.56
CA GLU A 340 6.69 45.12 8.77
C GLU A 340 5.79 44.59 7.65
N CYS A 341 4.47 44.87 7.70
CA CYS A 341 3.54 44.51 6.63
C CYS A 341 3.70 45.39 5.37
N LEU A 342 4.42 46.51 5.48
CA LEU A 342 4.79 47.35 4.34
C LEU A 342 6.07 46.86 3.63
N VAL A 343 6.79 45.90 4.22
CA VAL A 343 7.95 45.24 3.61
C VAL A 343 7.46 44.06 2.76
N ALA A 344 7.83 44.04 1.48
CA ALA A 344 7.38 42.99 0.56
C ALA A 344 7.86 41.60 1.02
N ASP A 345 6.97 40.60 0.93
CA ASP A 345 7.20 39.17 1.20
C ASP A 345 7.33 38.70 2.66
N VAL A 346 7.05 39.54 3.66
CA VAL A 346 7.18 39.15 5.10
C VAL A 346 6.24 38.00 5.51
N CYS A 347 5.01 37.97 5.01
CA CYS A 347 4.06 36.85 5.18
C CYS A 347 3.87 36.05 3.88
N GLY A 348 4.79 36.19 2.91
CA GLY A 348 4.60 35.71 1.54
C GLY A 348 3.28 36.21 0.93
N SER A 349 2.47 35.30 0.38
CA SER A 349 1.16 35.62 -0.20
C SER A 349 0.01 35.73 0.82
N HIS A 350 0.28 35.58 2.13
CA HIS A 350 -0.74 35.56 3.19
C HIS A 350 -1.00 36.94 3.81
N ALA A 351 -2.10 37.10 4.54
CA ALA A 351 -2.48 38.40 5.09
C ALA A 351 -1.57 38.76 6.28
N CYS A 352 -1.07 40.00 6.34
CA CYS A 352 -0.21 40.47 7.42
C CYS A 352 -1.00 41.46 8.30
N VAL A 353 -0.85 41.33 9.62
CA VAL A 353 -1.41 42.26 10.61
C VAL A 353 -0.28 42.81 11.45
N ASN A 354 -0.04 44.12 11.33
CA ASN A 354 0.96 44.82 12.12
C ASN A 354 0.49 44.97 13.58
N LEU A 355 1.40 44.76 14.53
CA LEU A 355 1.20 44.90 15.97
C LEU A 355 2.32 45.80 16.51
N ASP A 356 2.10 46.45 17.65
CA ASP A 356 3.12 47.32 18.22
C ASP A 356 4.38 46.52 18.61
N GLY A 357 5.49 46.77 17.89
CA GLY A 357 6.79 46.13 17.99
C GLY A 357 6.91 44.73 17.35
N SER A 358 5.92 44.27 16.59
CA SER A 358 5.93 42.95 15.92
C SER A 358 4.81 42.80 14.88
N TYR A 359 4.78 41.72 14.12
CA TYR A 359 3.66 41.42 13.21
C TYR A 359 3.16 39.99 13.39
N ARG A 360 1.96 39.69 12.89
CA ARG A 360 1.49 38.30 12.73
C ARG A 360 0.90 38.06 11.35
N CYS A 361 1.11 36.86 10.83
CA CYS A 361 0.51 36.43 9.58
C CYS A 361 -0.83 35.72 9.84
N GLU A 362 -1.86 36.09 9.09
CA GLU A 362 -3.13 35.40 9.02
C GLU A 362 -3.15 34.49 7.79
N CYS A 363 -3.12 33.19 8.06
CA CYS A 363 -3.01 32.17 7.03
C CYS A 363 -4.32 32.00 6.26
N ARG A 364 -4.18 31.89 4.94
CA ARG A 364 -5.30 31.57 4.05
C ARG A 364 -5.68 30.10 4.22
N ALA A 365 -6.89 29.72 3.80
CA ALA A 365 -7.34 28.33 3.88
C ALA A 365 -6.34 27.38 3.21
N GLY A 366 -6.11 26.20 3.83
CA GLY A 366 -5.07 25.24 3.40
C GLY A 366 -3.71 25.42 4.09
N TYR A 367 -3.52 26.48 4.87
CA TYR A 367 -2.27 26.74 5.59
C TYR A 367 -2.52 26.89 7.09
N ARG A 368 -1.53 26.50 7.90
CA ARG A 368 -1.52 26.67 9.36
C ARG A 368 -0.34 27.54 9.78
N LEU A 369 -0.53 28.31 10.84
CA LEU A 369 0.54 29.13 11.39
C LEU A 369 1.57 28.24 12.09
N SER A 370 2.84 28.35 11.71
CA SER A 370 3.93 27.61 12.34
C SER A 370 4.18 28.10 13.76
N ASN A 371 4.23 27.16 14.72
CA ASN A 371 4.47 27.48 16.13
C ASN A 371 5.91 27.96 16.40
N VAL A 372 6.82 27.84 15.43
CA VAL A 372 8.25 28.14 15.58
C VAL A 372 8.65 29.38 14.79
N THR A 373 8.24 29.47 13.52
CA THR A 373 8.66 30.57 12.63
C THR A 373 7.64 31.71 12.55
N GLY A 374 6.40 31.51 13.01
CA GLY A 374 5.32 32.51 12.88
C GLY A 374 4.83 32.73 11.45
N VAL A 375 5.31 31.91 10.51
CA VAL A 375 4.95 31.95 9.09
C VAL A 375 3.91 30.87 8.78
N CYS A 376 3.10 31.08 7.75
CA CYS A 376 2.10 30.13 7.29
C CYS A 376 2.76 28.95 6.56
N GLU A 377 2.57 27.75 7.09
CA GLU A 377 3.00 26.50 6.49
C GLU A 377 1.80 25.77 5.90
N ASP A 378 2.01 25.11 4.76
CA ASP A 378 1.01 24.28 4.11
C ASP A 378 0.51 23.12 5.01
N ILE A 379 -0.78 22.84 4.97
CA ILE A 379 -1.38 21.72 5.68
C ILE A 379 -1.33 20.51 4.78
N ASN A 380 -0.51 19.51 5.11
CA ASN A 380 -0.51 18.26 4.35
C ASN A 380 -1.80 17.45 4.59
N GLU A 381 -2.83 17.62 3.74
CA GLU A 381 -4.13 16.99 3.93
C GLU A 381 -4.07 15.47 3.69
N CYS A 382 -3.15 15.02 2.83
CA CYS A 382 -2.93 13.60 2.55
C CYS A 382 -2.42 12.82 3.76
N LYS A 383 -1.67 13.45 4.68
CA LYS A 383 -1.25 12.86 5.96
C LYS A 383 -2.30 12.96 7.06
N TYR A 384 -3.16 13.98 7.00
CA TYR A 384 -4.08 14.29 8.09
C TYR A 384 -5.43 13.56 7.97
N TYR A 385 -5.92 13.29 6.75
CA TYR A 385 -7.26 12.72 6.51
C TYR A 385 -7.24 11.36 5.76
N SER A 386 -6.10 10.65 5.73
CA SER A 386 -5.66 9.59 4.81
C SER A 386 -6.61 8.42 4.47
N ARG A 387 -7.83 8.32 5.02
CA ARG A 387 -8.74 7.19 4.78
C ARG A 387 -10.01 7.51 3.98
N ARG A 388 -10.31 8.78 3.67
CA ARG A 388 -11.54 9.17 2.92
C ARG A 388 -11.41 10.41 2.03
N LEU A 389 -10.19 10.90 1.80
CA LEU A 389 -9.99 12.19 1.12
C LEU A 389 -9.98 12.07 -0.41
N CYS A 390 -9.25 11.07 -0.95
CA CYS A 390 -9.19 10.73 -2.36
C CYS A 390 -9.54 9.25 -2.56
N GLY A 391 -10.12 8.89 -3.70
CA GLY A 391 -10.45 7.50 -4.04
C GLY A 391 -9.21 6.61 -4.22
N HIS A 392 -8.17 7.13 -4.88
CA HIS A 392 -6.92 6.41 -5.13
C HIS A 392 -5.70 7.12 -4.53
N ILE A 393 -5.07 8.04 -5.28
CA ILE A 393 -3.82 8.70 -4.89
C ILE A 393 -4.13 10.13 -4.46
N CYS A 394 -3.56 10.54 -3.33
CA CYS A 394 -3.58 11.92 -2.83
C CYS A 394 -2.18 12.52 -2.96
N GLU A 395 -2.05 13.61 -3.71
CA GLU A 395 -0.83 14.41 -3.81
C GLU A 395 -1.03 15.75 -3.09
N ASN A 396 -0.12 16.08 -2.19
CA ASN A 396 -0.16 17.34 -1.46
C ASN A 396 0.34 18.49 -2.35
N THR A 397 -0.38 19.60 -2.40
CA THR A 397 0.00 20.82 -3.13
C THR A 397 0.06 22.00 -2.17
N GLU A 398 0.66 23.12 -2.58
CA GLU A 398 0.74 24.28 -1.70
C GLU A 398 -0.66 24.91 -1.49
N GLY A 399 -1.24 24.75 -0.30
CA GLY A 399 -2.53 25.28 0.12
C GLY A 399 -3.74 24.40 -0.16
N SER A 400 -3.54 23.20 -0.68
CA SER A 400 -4.59 22.24 -1.03
C SER A 400 -3.97 20.89 -1.33
N TYR A 401 -4.79 19.90 -1.70
CA TYR A 401 -4.36 18.63 -2.25
C TYR A 401 -4.98 18.39 -3.63
N LEU A 402 -4.34 17.53 -4.42
CA LEU A 402 -4.84 17.03 -5.68
C LEU A 402 -5.07 15.52 -5.58
N CYS A 403 -6.27 15.06 -5.93
CA CYS A 403 -6.51 13.63 -6.09
C CYS A 403 -6.18 13.19 -7.51
N ARG A 404 -5.42 12.10 -7.63
CA ARG A 404 -5.10 11.46 -8.91
C ARG A 404 -5.57 10.02 -8.90
N CYS A 405 -5.95 9.57 -10.09
CA CYS A 405 -6.38 8.20 -10.30
C CYS A 405 -5.22 7.39 -10.88
N ILE A 406 -5.11 6.13 -10.44
CA ILE A 406 -4.26 5.13 -11.07
C ILE A 406 -4.70 4.93 -12.54
N SER A 407 -3.77 4.43 -13.37
CA SER A 407 -4.04 4.12 -14.77
C SER A 407 -5.29 3.23 -14.91
N GLY A 408 -6.14 3.54 -15.90
CA GLY A 408 -7.43 2.88 -16.09
C GLY A 408 -8.62 3.58 -15.41
N PHE A 409 -8.39 4.64 -14.63
CA PHE A 409 -9.45 5.39 -13.96
C PHE A 409 -9.35 6.90 -14.23
N SER A 410 -10.50 7.57 -14.26
CA SER A 410 -10.64 9.01 -14.45
C SER A 410 -11.20 9.68 -13.21
N LEU A 411 -10.78 10.91 -12.96
CA LEU A 411 -11.24 11.68 -11.82
C LEU A 411 -12.68 12.16 -12.08
N ALA A 412 -13.59 11.77 -11.20
CA ALA A 412 -14.98 12.18 -11.24
C ALA A 412 -15.11 13.71 -11.09
N PRO A 413 -16.26 14.31 -11.48
CA PRO A 413 -16.47 15.76 -11.44
C PRO A 413 -16.33 16.40 -10.05
N ASP A 414 -16.39 15.59 -8.99
CA ASP A 414 -16.20 16.02 -7.62
C ASP A 414 -14.73 16.21 -7.22
N GLY A 415 -13.80 15.87 -8.12
CA GLY A 415 -12.36 16.04 -7.93
C GLY A 415 -11.74 15.10 -6.91
N ARG A 416 -12.46 14.05 -6.46
CA ARG A 416 -12.02 13.16 -5.38
C ARG A 416 -12.21 11.69 -5.69
N THR A 417 -13.28 11.33 -6.39
CA THR A 417 -13.59 9.94 -6.67
C THR A 417 -12.96 9.52 -7.99
N CYS A 418 -12.46 8.28 -8.05
CA CYS A 418 -11.91 7.73 -9.28
C CYS A 418 -12.93 6.75 -9.86
N GLU A 419 -13.36 7.03 -11.07
CA GLU A 419 -14.31 6.21 -11.82
C GLU A 419 -13.57 5.48 -12.93
N ASP A 420 -13.92 4.22 -13.11
CA ASP A 420 -13.34 3.36 -14.14
C ASP A 420 -13.50 3.96 -15.54
N ILE A 421 -12.40 4.00 -16.32
CA ILE A 421 -12.45 4.46 -17.70
C ILE A 421 -12.91 3.29 -18.54
N ASN A 422 -14.10 3.39 -19.12
CA ASN A 422 -14.53 2.37 -20.06
C ASN A 422 -13.78 2.49 -21.39
N GLU A 423 -12.67 1.75 -21.57
CA GLU A 423 -11.86 1.85 -22.78
C GLU A 423 -12.60 1.36 -24.02
N CYS A 424 -13.57 0.45 -23.85
CA CYS A 424 -14.42 -0.08 -24.90
C CYS A 424 -15.40 0.96 -25.46
N LEU A 425 -15.95 1.82 -24.60
CA LEU A 425 -16.83 2.92 -25.03
C LEU A 425 -16.04 4.13 -25.54
N THR A 426 -14.84 4.35 -25.00
CA THR A 426 -14.00 5.50 -25.39
C THR A 426 -13.11 5.22 -26.60
N GLY A 427 -13.08 3.97 -27.09
CA GLY A 427 -12.26 3.55 -28.24
C GLY A 427 -10.75 3.55 -27.94
N ARG A 428 -10.37 3.54 -26.66
CA ARG A 428 -8.98 3.55 -26.18
C ARG A 428 -8.44 2.14 -25.91
N HIS A 429 -8.92 1.16 -26.66
CA HIS A 429 -8.48 -0.23 -26.60
C HIS A 429 -7.63 -0.56 -27.82
N ASN A 430 -6.66 -1.46 -27.66
CA ASN A 430 -5.82 -1.97 -28.76
C ASN A 430 -6.28 -3.35 -29.27
N CYS A 431 -7.56 -3.71 -29.03
CA CYS A 431 -8.13 -4.95 -29.52
C CYS A 431 -7.99 -5.07 -31.04
N ALA A 432 -7.44 -6.20 -31.49
CA ALA A 432 -7.26 -6.52 -32.91
C ALA A 432 -8.62 -6.64 -33.63
N ARG A 433 -8.65 -6.45 -34.96
CA ARG A 433 -9.86 -6.71 -35.76
C ARG A 433 -10.41 -8.12 -35.48
N GLY A 434 -11.67 -8.21 -35.02
CA GLY A 434 -12.33 -9.48 -34.62
C GLY A 434 -12.31 -9.81 -33.12
N GLN A 435 -11.91 -8.86 -32.26
CA GLN A 435 -11.99 -8.98 -30.80
C GLN A 435 -13.06 -8.05 -30.24
N VAL A 436 -13.86 -8.54 -29.30
CA VAL A 436 -14.77 -7.74 -28.46
C VAL A 436 -14.00 -7.22 -27.27
N CYS A 437 -14.07 -5.92 -27.08
CA CYS A 437 -13.58 -5.28 -25.89
C CYS A 437 -14.58 -5.48 -24.75
N LEU A 438 -14.13 -6.06 -23.65
CA LEU A 438 -14.86 -6.12 -22.39
C LEU A 438 -14.20 -5.19 -21.39
N ASN A 439 -15.01 -4.29 -20.82
CA ASN A 439 -14.53 -3.37 -19.81
C ASN A 439 -14.40 -4.07 -18.45
N THR A 440 -13.28 -3.87 -17.77
CA THR A 440 -12.99 -4.40 -16.44
C THR A 440 -12.58 -3.27 -15.52
N GLU A 441 -12.74 -3.42 -14.21
CA GLU A 441 -12.39 -2.33 -13.30
C GLU A 441 -10.87 -2.03 -13.36
N GLY A 442 -10.51 -0.86 -13.87
CA GLY A 442 -9.15 -0.37 -14.08
C GLY A 442 -8.47 -0.80 -15.38
N SER A 443 -9.15 -1.51 -16.28
CA SER A 443 -8.57 -1.96 -17.55
C SER A 443 -9.62 -2.48 -18.53
N PHE A 444 -9.19 -2.95 -19.71
CA PHE A 444 -10.05 -3.66 -20.64
C PHE A 444 -9.44 -5.00 -21.04
N HIS A 445 -10.27 -6.00 -21.23
CA HIS A 445 -9.87 -7.29 -21.77
C HIS A 445 -10.40 -7.44 -23.20
N CYS A 446 -9.49 -7.69 -24.14
CA CYS A 446 -9.86 -8.00 -25.51
C CYS A 446 -10.16 -9.49 -25.62
N GLN A 447 -11.42 -9.84 -25.48
CA GLN A 447 -11.86 -11.20 -25.76
C GLN A 447 -11.95 -11.37 -27.28
N ARG A 448 -11.35 -12.42 -27.83
CA ARG A 448 -11.67 -12.80 -29.21
C ARG A 448 -13.14 -13.18 -29.24
N GLU A 449 -13.89 -12.54 -30.14
CA GLU A 449 -15.27 -12.92 -30.44
C GLU A 449 -15.33 -14.27 -31.18
N ILE A 450 -14.17 -14.89 -31.39
CA ILE A 450 -14.01 -16.16 -32.06
C ILE A 450 -13.37 -17.12 -31.04
N ALA A 451 -14.13 -17.47 -30.00
CA ALA A 451 -14.21 -18.88 -29.71
C ALA A 451 -14.87 -19.48 -30.94
N CYS A 452 -14.12 -20.30 -31.68
CA CYS A 452 -14.75 -21.03 -32.77
C CYS A 452 -15.91 -21.82 -32.16
N ASN A 453 -17.11 -21.71 -32.74
CA ASN A 453 -18.26 -22.51 -32.29
C ASN A 453 -17.82 -23.98 -32.16
N THR A 454 -18.48 -24.74 -31.27
CA THR A 454 -18.24 -26.18 -31.13
C THR A 454 -18.18 -26.84 -32.52
N GLY A 455 -17.15 -27.65 -32.77
CA GLY A 455 -16.87 -28.25 -34.10
C GLY A 455 -15.90 -27.48 -35.01
N TYR A 456 -15.30 -26.38 -34.55
CA TYR A 456 -14.32 -25.60 -35.34
C TYR A 456 -13.05 -25.33 -34.53
N LYS A 457 -11.88 -25.43 -35.18
CA LYS A 457 -10.56 -25.12 -34.60
C LYS A 457 -10.04 -23.77 -35.07
N LEU A 458 -9.38 -23.03 -34.18
CA LEU A 458 -8.79 -21.74 -34.52
C LEU A 458 -7.43 -21.95 -35.23
N THR A 459 -7.34 -21.57 -36.50
CA THR A 459 -6.07 -21.55 -37.24
C THR A 459 -5.76 -20.12 -37.68
N GLY A 460 -4.84 -19.46 -36.98
CA GLY A 460 -4.48 -18.06 -37.22
C GLY A 460 -5.58 -17.08 -36.79
N SER A 461 -6.42 -16.67 -37.75
CA SER A 461 -7.53 -15.70 -37.57
C SER A 461 -8.85 -16.14 -38.24
N SER A 462 -8.94 -17.40 -38.67
CA SER A 462 -10.14 -18.00 -39.26
C SER A 462 -10.49 -19.28 -38.52
N CYS A 463 -11.77 -19.50 -38.25
CA CYS A 463 -12.25 -20.81 -37.83
C CYS A 463 -12.20 -21.76 -39.01
N GLN A 464 -11.55 -22.90 -38.82
CA GLN A 464 -11.59 -24.00 -39.75
C GLN A 464 -12.41 -25.11 -39.12
N ASP A 465 -13.32 -25.68 -39.90
CA ASP A 465 -14.11 -26.84 -39.53
C ASP A 465 -13.21 -28.02 -39.08
N ILE A 466 -13.60 -28.69 -37.99
CA ILE A 466 -12.94 -29.90 -37.51
C ILE A 466 -13.54 -31.07 -38.28
N ASP A 467 -12.80 -31.65 -39.23
CA ASP A 467 -13.28 -32.81 -39.98
C ASP A 467 -13.20 -34.09 -39.13
N GLU A 468 -14.28 -34.41 -38.41
CA GLU A 468 -14.33 -35.58 -37.51
C GLU A 468 -14.27 -36.91 -38.29
N CYS A 469 -14.70 -36.91 -39.55
CA CYS A 469 -14.62 -38.05 -40.46
C CYS A 469 -13.16 -38.38 -40.85
N ALA A 470 -12.35 -37.36 -41.14
CA ALA A 470 -10.92 -37.54 -41.44
C ALA A 470 -10.09 -37.90 -40.19
N LEU A 471 -10.51 -37.44 -39.02
CA LEU A 471 -9.85 -37.70 -37.73
C LEU A 471 -10.28 -39.02 -37.09
N GLY A 472 -11.30 -39.70 -37.62
CA GLY A 472 -11.82 -40.96 -37.08
C GLY A 472 -12.48 -40.83 -35.70
N ARG A 473 -12.94 -39.62 -35.35
CA ARG A 473 -13.59 -39.29 -34.08
C ARG A 473 -15.10 -39.14 -34.27
N HIS A 474 -15.73 -40.17 -34.83
CA HIS A 474 -17.15 -40.19 -35.15
C HIS A 474 -17.83 -41.49 -34.67
N ASP A 475 -19.09 -41.42 -34.28
CA ASP A 475 -19.83 -42.58 -33.75
C ASP A 475 -20.67 -43.30 -34.82
N CYS A 476 -20.35 -43.12 -36.11
CA CYS A 476 -21.03 -43.82 -37.20
C CYS A 476 -20.86 -45.34 -37.10
N GLY A 477 -21.98 -46.08 -37.03
CA GLY A 477 -21.99 -47.54 -36.97
C GLY A 477 -21.40 -48.19 -38.23
N ALA A 478 -20.97 -49.46 -38.12
CA ALA A 478 -20.23 -50.19 -39.17
C ALA A 478 -20.89 -50.26 -40.57
N ASN A 479 -22.20 -49.98 -40.67
CA ASN A 479 -22.98 -49.97 -41.91
C ASN A 479 -23.31 -48.55 -42.42
N SER A 480 -22.66 -47.52 -41.88
CA SER A 480 -22.86 -46.10 -42.25
C SER A 480 -21.52 -45.41 -42.53
N ALA A 481 -21.49 -44.56 -43.56
CA ALA A 481 -20.35 -43.74 -43.94
C ALA A 481 -20.48 -42.34 -43.32
N CYS A 482 -19.42 -41.87 -42.68
CA CYS A 482 -19.34 -40.51 -42.13
C CYS A 482 -19.22 -39.49 -43.27
N VAL A 483 -20.02 -38.42 -43.23
CA VAL A 483 -19.97 -37.27 -44.11
C VAL A 483 -19.80 -36.01 -43.26
N ASN A 484 -18.71 -35.30 -43.46
CA ASN A 484 -18.38 -34.08 -42.71
C ASN A 484 -19.25 -32.90 -43.17
N THR A 485 -19.67 -32.06 -42.25
CA THR A 485 -20.45 -30.83 -42.47
C THR A 485 -19.83 -29.66 -41.70
N ALA A 486 -20.14 -28.43 -42.09
CA ALA A 486 -19.54 -27.28 -41.41
C ALA A 486 -20.01 -27.19 -39.94
N GLY A 487 -19.11 -27.54 -39.01
CA GLY A 487 -19.27 -27.54 -37.56
C GLY A 487 -19.71 -28.87 -36.95
N SER A 488 -19.86 -29.93 -37.75
CA SER A 488 -20.36 -31.24 -37.28
C SER A 488 -20.24 -32.33 -38.36
N PHE A 489 -20.65 -33.57 -38.10
CA PHE A 489 -20.71 -34.65 -39.09
C PHE A 489 -22.06 -35.39 -39.06
N TYR A 490 -22.43 -36.07 -40.15
CA TYR A 490 -23.58 -36.99 -40.18
C TYR A 490 -23.23 -38.33 -40.81
N CYS A 491 -23.99 -39.38 -40.48
CA CYS A 491 -23.75 -40.74 -40.95
C CYS A 491 -24.77 -41.13 -42.03
N GLU A 492 -24.30 -41.42 -43.24
CA GLU A 492 -25.13 -41.86 -44.37
C GLU A 492 -25.09 -43.38 -44.53
N GLN A 493 -26.24 -44.04 -44.77
CA GLN A 493 -26.28 -45.50 -44.91
C GLN A 493 -25.77 -45.95 -46.29
N LYS A 494 -24.79 -46.86 -46.33
CA LYS A 494 -24.35 -47.50 -47.59
C LYS A 494 -25.38 -48.54 -48.03
N ARG A 495 -26.14 -48.28 -49.10
CA ARG A 495 -27.04 -49.27 -49.73
C ARG A 495 -26.33 -50.02 -50.85
N VAL A 496 -26.41 -51.35 -50.82
CA VAL A 496 -25.95 -52.26 -51.88
C VAL A 496 -27.19 -52.91 -52.50
N CYS A 497 -27.40 -52.78 -53.81
CA CYS A 497 -28.53 -53.39 -54.52
C CYS A 497 -28.28 -54.88 -54.80
N GLY A 498 -29.34 -55.71 -54.77
CA GLY A 498 -29.26 -57.13 -55.13
C GLY A 498 -29.27 -57.39 -56.65
N ASP A 499 -28.99 -58.62 -57.06
CA ASP A 499 -28.98 -59.02 -58.48
C ASP A 499 -30.32 -58.72 -59.17
N GLY A 500 -30.28 -58.14 -60.36
CA GLY A 500 -31.46 -57.67 -61.13
C GLY A 500 -31.77 -56.18 -60.98
N PHE A 501 -31.02 -55.43 -60.16
CA PHE A 501 -31.22 -54.00 -59.94
C PHE A 501 -29.89 -53.22 -60.04
N ALA A 502 -29.91 -52.04 -60.66
CA ALA A 502 -28.77 -51.12 -60.79
C ALA A 502 -29.01 -49.81 -60.03
N LEU A 503 -27.94 -49.17 -59.55
CA LEU A 503 -28.03 -47.86 -58.88
C LEU A 503 -28.37 -46.77 -59.91
N ASP A 504 -29.46 -46.04 -59.66
CA ASP A 504 -29.80 -44.84 -60.43
C ASP A 504 -29.00 -43.61 -59.94
N ALA A 505 -29.06 -42.51 -60.71
CA ALA A 505 -28.34 -41.27 -60.41
C ALA A 505 -28.82 -40.56 -59.12
N ALA A 506 -29.90 -41.04 -58.49
CA ALA A 506 -30.46 -40.54 -57.24
C ALA A 506 -30.21 -41.49 -56.05
N GLY A 507 -29.45 -42.58 -56.24
CA GLY A 507 -29.10 -43.54 -55.18
C GLY A 507 -30.20 -44.57 -54.86
N GLY A 508 -31.23 -44.70 -55.72
CA GLY A 508 -32.23 -45.76 -55.67
C GLY A 508 -31.79 -47.03 -56.40
N CYS A 509 -32.34 -48.19 -56.02
CA CYS A 509 -32.18 -49.43 -56.78
C CYS A 509 -33.26 -49.47 -57.87
N ALA A 510 -32.87 -49.25 -59.12
CA ALA A 510 -33.75 -49.31 -60.28
C ALA A 510 -33.67 -50.69 -60.95
N ASP A 511 -34.82 -51.18 -61.39
CA ASP A 511 -34.99 -52.43 -62.12
C ASP A 511 -34.20 -52.43 -63.45
N ILE A 512 -33.51 -53.53 -63.78
CA ILE A 512 -32.80 -53.68 -65.05
C ILE A 512 -33.78 -54.23 -66.08
N ASP A 513 -34.20 -53.43 -67.06
CA ASP A 513 -35.10 -53.91 -68.13
C ASP A 513 -34.37 -54.88 -69.09
N GLU A 514 -34.52 -56.19 -68.86
CA GLU A 514 -33.83 -57.22 -69.65
C GLU A 514 -34.38 -57.33 -71.09
N CYS A 515 -35.61 -56.84 -71.35
CA CYS A 515 -36.19 -56.77 -72.69
C CYS A 515 -35.52 -55.70 -73.57
N SER A 516 -34.94 -54.67 -72.94
CA SER A 516 -34.23 -53.57 -73.61
C SER A 516 -32.71 -53.73 -73.54
N ALA A 517 -32.20 -54.32 -72.45
CA ALA A 517 -30.75 -54.47 -72.20
C ALA A 517 -30.12 -55.68 -72.92
N HIS A 518 -30.89 -56.74 -73.22
CA HIS A 518 -30.39 -57.95 -73.89
C HIS A 518 -31.03 -58.16 -75.27
N THR A 519 -30.21 -58.53 -76.27
CA THR A 519 -30.62 -58.56 -77.68
C THR A 519 -31.51 -59.74 -78.10
N SER A 520 -31.80 -60.74 -77.24
CA SER A 520 -32.79 -61.81 -77.50
C SER A 520 -33.19 -62.58 -76.21
N PRO A 521 -34.04 -62.02 -75.33
CA PRO A 521 -34.42 -62.67 -74.06
C PRO A 521 -35.56 -63.70 -74.18
N CYS A 522 -36.26 -63.74 -75.33
CA CYS A 522 -37.42 -64.60 -75.61
C CYS A 522 -37.26 -65.32 -76.97
N GLN A 523 -37.96 -66.44 -77.17
CA GLN A 523 -37.94 -67.22 -78.43
C GLN A 523 -38.58 -66.44 -79.60
N PRO A 524 -38.19 -66.68 -80.88
CA PRO A 524 -38.77 -66.00 -82.04
C PRO A 524 -40.21 -66.46 -82.27
N SER A 525 -41.15 -65.73 -81.67
CA SER A 525 -42.62 -65.77 -81.80
C SER A 525 -43.33 -65.26 -80.53
N GLN A 526 -42.56 -64.87 -79.50
CA GLN A 526 -43.07 -64.34 -78.25
C GLN A 526 -42.63 -62.88 -78.06
N THR A 527 -43.51 -62.02 -77.57
CA THR A 527 -43.23 -60.63 -77.21
C THR A 527 -42.70 -60.58 -75.78
N CYS A 528 -41.51 -60.02 -75.58
CA CYS A 528 -40.91 -59.79 -74.25
C CYS A 528 -41.64 -58.65 -73.52
N VAL A 529 -41.93 -58.85 -72.23
CA VAL A 529 -42.53 -57.89 -71.31
C VAL A 529 -41.66 -57.86 -70.05
N ASN A 530 -41.05 -56.72 -69.77
CA ASN A 530 -40.23 -56.50 -68.58
C ASN A 530 -41.09 -56.60 -67.30
N THR A 531 -40.55 -57.22 -66.26
CA THR A 531 -41.18 -57.37 -64.94
C THR A 531 -40.21 -56.95 -63.83
N VAL A 532 -40.69 -56.52 -62.67
CA VAL A 532 -39.80 -56.02 -61.61
C VAL A 532 -38.88 -57.16 -61.11
N GLY A 533 -37.60 -57.09 -61.44
CA GLY A 533 -36.52 -58.04 -61.17
C GLY A 533 -36.33 -59.16 -62.20
N SER A 534 -37.04 -59.17 -63.34
CA SER A 534 -36.95 -60.22 -64.39
C SER A 534 -37.77 -59.91 -65.67
N HIS A 535 -37.87 -60.82 -66.66
CA HIS A 535 -38.73 -60.64 -67.86
C HIS A 535 -39.68 -61.82 -68.18
N SER A 536 -40.77 -61.56 -68.93
CA SER A 536 -41.79 -62.56 -69.32
C SER A 536 -42.16 -62.48 -70.81
N CYS A 537 -42.59 -63.57 -71.46
CA CYS A 537 -42.80 -63.63 -72.93
C CYS A 537 -44.24 -64.08 -73.31
N LEU A 538 -44.97 -63.35 -74.18
CA LEU A 538 -46.40 -63.60 -74.51
C LEU A 538 -46.72 -63.65 -76.02
N THR A 539 -47.77 -64.39 -76.43
CA THR A 539 -48.25 -64.58 -77.83
C THR A 539 -49.64 -63.95 -78.09
N ASN A 540 -49.85 -63.28 -79.23
CA ASN A 540 -50.95 -62.32 -79.49
C ASN A 540 -52.18 -62.85 -80.27
N ALA A 541 -53.39 -62.30 -80.00
CA ALA A 541 -54.60 -62.36 -80.86
C ALA A 541 -55.57 -61.15 -80.71
N ILE A 542 -56.11 -60.68 -81.86
CA ILE A 542 -57.26 -59.79 -82.23
C ILE A 542 -57.78 -58.71 -81.23
N ALA A 543 -57.89 -57.45 -81.68
CA ALA A 543 -58.18 -56.26 -80.84
C ALA A 543 -59.50 -55.52 -81.15
N CYS A 544 -60.28 -55.24 -80.09
CA CYS A 544 -61.45 -54.33 -80.04
C CYS A 544 -61.06 -52.84 -79.95
N PRO A 545 -61.99 -51.89 -80.17
CA PRO A 545 -61.80 -50.48 -79.80
C PRO A 545 -61.44 -50.36 -78.31
N ARG A 546 -60.62 -49.35 -77.96
CA ARG A 546 -60.19 -49.15 -76.57
C ARG A 546 -61.41 -48.93 -75.67
N GLY A 547 -61.46 -49.67 -74.55
CA GLY A 547 -62.57 -49.67 -73.60
C GLY A 547 -63.64 -50.76 -73.83
N PHE A 548 -63.48 -51.62 -74.84
CA PHE A 548 -64.44 -52.69 -75.14
C PHE A 548 -63.75 -54.05 -75.30
N HIS A 549 -64.44 -55.13 -74.94
CA HIS A 549 -63.95 -56.51 -75.10
C HIS A 549 -64.87 -57.32 -76.00
N LEU A 550 -64.32 -58.37 -76.63
CA LEU A 550 -65.04 -59.22 -77.56
C LEU A 550 -65.97 -60.15 -76.77
N SER A 551 -67.28 -60.07 -77.04
CA SER A 551 -68.30 -60.94 -76.48
C SER A 551 -67.97 -62.42 -76.75
N VAL A 552 -68.47 -63.36 -75.94
CA VAL A 552 -68.15 -64.81 -75.96
C VAL A 552 -68.31 -65.47 -77.35
N ASN A 553 -69.14 -64.88 -78.23
CA ASN A 553 -69.37 -65.33 -79.60
C ASN A 553 -68.49 -64.65 -80.67
N GLY A 554 -67.55 -63.79 -80.28
CA GLY A 554 -66.58 -63.14 -81.16
C GLY A 554 -67.13 -62.04 -82.09
N THR A 555 -68.36 -61.56 -81.87
CA THR A 555 -69.10 -60.72 -82.84
C THR A 555 -69.46 -59.33 -82.36
N ARG A 556 -69.26 -58.99 -81.08
CA ARG A 556 -69.69 -57.70 -80.51
C ARG A 556 -68.67 -57.19 -79.49
N CYS A 557 -68.46 -55.88 -79.47
CA CYS A 557 -67.62 -55.20 -78.49
C CYS A 557 -68.51 -54.72 -77.34
N GLU A 558 -68.35 -55.29 -76.15
CA GLU A 558 -69.09 -54.93 -74.93
C GLU A 558 -68.23 -54.00 -74.08
N ASP A 559 -68.86 -52.95 -73.53
CA ASP A 559 -68.20 -51.98 -72.63
C ASP A 559 -67.48 -52.75 -71.53
N VAL A 560 -66.19 -52.49 -71.41
CA VAL A 560 -65.40 -53.07 -70.35
C VAL A 560 -65.60 -52.14 -69.17
N ASN A 561 -66.30 -52.60 -68.13
CA ASN A 561 -66.30 -51.87 -66.87
C ASN A 561 -64.87 -51.88 -66.30
N GLU A 562 -64.09 -50.85 -66.61
CA GLU A 562 -62.67 -50.85 -66.27
C GLU A 562 -62.44 -50.76 -64.75
N CYS A 563 -63.45 -50.35 -63.98
CA CYS A 563 -63.41 -50.35 -62.52
C CYS A 563 -63.52 -51.75 -61.90
N MET A 564 -64.04 -52.74 -62.64
CA MET A 564 -64.13 -54.15 -62.20
C MET A 564 -62.90 -54.96 -62.62
N VAL A 565 -62.08 -54.43 -63.55
CA VAL A 565 -60.93 -55.14 -64.16
C VAL A 565 -59.61 -54.53 -63.64
N GLY A 566 -59.22 -54.93 -62.43
CA GLY A 566 -58.00 -54.49 -61.75
C GLY A 566 -58.08 -53.08 -61.14
N SER A 567 -57.07 -52.70 -60.34
CA SER A 567 -57.01 -51.38 -59.68
C SER A 567 -56.54 -50.29 -60.66
N LYS A 568 -57.39 -49.87 -61.61
CA LYS A 568 -57.05 -48.85 -62.61
C LYS A 568 -56.78 -47.47 -62.00
N CYS A 569 -57.52 -47.08 -60.97
CA CYS A 569 -57.34 -45.79 -60.29
C CYS A 569 -56.33 -45.85 -59.12
N ALA A 570 -55.37 -46.79 -59.11
CA ALA A 570 -54.29 -46.85 -58.11
C ALA A 570 -54.73 -46.58 -56.65
N LYS A 571 -55.81 -47.24 -56.17
CA LYS A 571 -56.47 -47.09 -54.84
C LYS A 571 -57.43 -45.88 -54.66
N HIS A 572 -57.65 -45.08 -55.70
CA HIS A 572 -58.65 -43.98 -55.76
C HIS A 572 -60.02 -44.48 -56.21
N VAL A 573 -61.04 -43.62 -56.11
CA VAL A 573 -62.43 -43.98 -56.44
C VAL A 573 -62.59 -44.04 -57.96
N CYS A 574 -63.01 -45.18 -58.50
CA CYS A 574 -63.23 -45.37 -59.94
C CYS A 574 -64.72 -45.26 -60.27
N VAL A 575 -65.05 -44.44 -61.27
CA VAL A 575 -66.41 -44.29 -61.79
C VAL A 575 -66.43 -44.71 -63.26
N ASN A 576 -67.18 -45.78 -63.57
CA ASN A 576 -67.35 -46.29 -64.93
C ASN A 576 -68.26 -45.38 -65.75
N LEU A 577 -67.86 -45.05 -66.97
CA LEU A 577 -68.67 -44.36 -67.97
C LEU A 577 -68.68 -45.23 -69.24
N GLU A 578 -69.58 -44.95 -70.18
CA GLU A 578 -69.68 -45.78 -71.38
C GLU A 578 -68.47 -45.52 -72.31
N GLY A 579 -67.65 -46.54 -72.56
CA GLY A 579 -66.43 -46.52 -73.37
C GLY A 579 -65.21 -45.86 -72.73
N LEU A 580 -65.30 -45.43 -71.45
CA LEU A 580 -64.20 -44.85 -70.69
C LEU A 580 -64.50 -44.83 -69.18
N TYR A 581 -63.50 -44.64 -68.33
CA TYR A 581 -63.68 -44.44 -66.89
C TYR A 581 -63.09 -43.11 -66.45
N ARG A 582 -63.51 -42.61 -65.27
CA ARG A 582 -62.83 -41.48 -64.61
C ARG A 582 -62.50 -41.83 -63.16
N CYS A 583 -61.37 -41.32 -62.68
CA CYS A 583 -60.96 -41.47 -61.29
C CYS A 583 -61.37 -40.20 -60.51
N GLU A 584 -62.09 -40.38 -59.42
CA GLU A 584 -62.34 -39.34 -58.43
C GLU A 584 -61.26 -39.41 -57.34
N CYS A 585 -60.50 -38.32 -57.21
CA CYS A 585 -59.32 -38.30 -56.36
C CYS A 585 -59.69 -38.10 -54.89
N ARG A 586 -59.11 -38.95 -54.03
CA ARG A 586 -59.16 -38.76 -52.57
C ARG A 586 -58.37 -37.50 -52.19
N SER A 587 -58.67 -36.92 -51.03
CA SER A 587 -57.96 -35.76 -50.48
C SER A 587 -56.45 -35.99 -50.47
N GLY A 588 -55.67 -34.96 -50.84
CA GLY A 588 -54.22 -35.05 -51.02
C GLY A 588 -53.77 -35.32 -52.47
N TYR A 589 -54.70 -35.50 -53.42
CA TYR A 589 -54.38 -35.82 -54.82
C TYR A 589 -55.19 -34.95 -55.79
N MET A 590 -54.58 -34.60 -56.92
CA MET A 590 -55.21 -33.84 -58.01
C MET A 590 -55.37 -34.71 -59.26
N PHE A 591 -56.50 -34.53 -59.96
CA PHE A 591 -56.74 -35.25 -61.21
C PHE A 591 -55.88 -34.68 -62.33
N ASN A 592 -55.00 -35.50 -62.90
CA ASN A 592 -54.20 -35.11 -64.05
C ASN A 592 -54.94 -35.45 -65.35
N GLY A 593 -55.25 -34.40 -66.12
CA GLY A 593 -56.02 -34.52 -67.37
C GLY A 593 -55.32 -35.28 -68.50
N VAL A 594 -54.00 -35.45 -68.43
CA VAL A 594 -53.17 -36.14 -69.43
C VAL A 594 -52.98 -37.61 -69.07
N THR A 595 -52.59 -37.92 -67.83
CA THR A 595 -52.39 -39.32 -67.38
C THR A 595 -53.71 -40.01 -67.03
N LYS A 596 -54.81 -39.24 -66.88
CA LYS A 596 -56.15 -39.72 -66.45
C LYS A 596 -56.14 -40.39 -65.07
N LEU A 597 -55.09 -40.15 -64.28
CA LEU A 597 -54.89 -40.70 -62.95
C LEU A 597 -54.89 -39.56 -61.92
N CYS A 598 -54.97 -39.96 -60.64
CA CYS A 598 -54.83 -39.05 -59.52
C CYS A 598 -53.36 -38.96 -59.15
N ASP A 599 -52.76 -37.80 -59.42
CA ASP A 599 -51.39 -37.53 -59.05
C ASP A 599 -51.38 -36.88 -57.67
N ASP A 600 -50.38 -37.22 -56.88
CA ASP A 600 -50.17 -36.68 -55.54
C ASP A 600 -49.96 -35.15 -55.57
N ILE A 601 -50.57 -34.43 -54.62
CA ILE A 601 -50.33 -33.00 -54.44
C ILE A 601 -49.07 -32.85 -53.64
N ASN A 602 -47.98 -32.42 -54.27
CA ASN A 602 -46.77 -32.12 -53.51
C ASN A 602 -46.93 -30.82 -52.70
N GLU A 603 -47.40 -30.93 -51.45
CA GLU A 603 -47.73 -29.76 -50.64
C GLU A 603 -46.48 -28.94 -50.27
N CYS A 604 -45.31 -29.57 -50.22
CA CYS A 604 -44.04 -28.89 -49.98
C CYS A 604 -43.67 -27.90 -51.10
N THR A 605 -43.98 -28.25 -52.35
CA THR A 605 -43.78 -27.34 -53.49
C THR A 605 -44.94 -26.35 -53.67
N HIS A 606 -46.15 -26.76 -53.28
CA HIS A 606 -47.36 -25.97 -53.45
C HIS A 606 -47.50 -24.86 -52.39
N TYR A 607 -46.98 -25.07 -51.17
CA TYR A 607 -46.96 -24.10 -50.07
C TYR A 607 -45.55 -23.89 -49.49
N PRO A 608 -44.61 -23.34 -50.28
CA PRO A 608 -43.21 -23.23 -49.88
C PRO A 608 -43.04 -22.34 -48.64
N GLY A 609 -42.32 -22.85 -47.64
CA GLY A 609 -41.93 -22.11 -46.43
C GLY A 609 -43.06 -21.79 -45.42
N ARG A 610 -44.28 -22.32 -45.61
CA ARG A 610 -45.41 -22.11 -44.69
C ARG A 610 -45.95 -23.37 -44.02
N LEU A 611 -45.55 -24.55 -44.49
CA LEU A 611 -46.13 -25.83 -44.08
C LEU A 611 -45.41 -26.49 -42.91
N CYS A 612 -44.08 -26.40 -42.90
CA CYS A 612 -43.18 -26.93 -41.88
C CYS A 612 -42.22 -25.82 -41.45
N ALA A 613 -41.83 -25.80 -40.17
CA ALA A 613 -40.88 -24.80 -39.66
C ALA A 613 -39.48 -24.95 -40.27
N HIS A 614 -38.98 -26.19 -40.40
CA HIS A 614 -37.65 -26.47 -40.96
C HIS A 614 -37.74 -27.19 -42.32
N LYS A 615 -37.87 -28.53 -42.34
CA LYS A 615 -37.85 -29.33 -43.57
C LYS A 615 -39.20 -29.98 -43.83
N CYS A 616 -39.67 -29.89 -45.08
CA CYS A 616 -40.89 -30.55 -45.56
C CYS A 616 -40.51 -31.69 -46.50
N GLU A 617 -41.03 -32.88 -46.24
CA GLU A 617 -40.86 -34.06 -47.08
C GLU A 617 -42.23 -34.52 -47.58
N ASN A 618 -42.39 -34.52 -48.90
CA ASN A 618 -43.63 -34.95 -49.54
C ASN A 618 -43.79 -36.47 -49.40
N THR A 619 -44.99 -36.93 -49.07
CA THR A 619 -45.36 -38.35 -48.98
C THR A 619 -46.57 -38.62 -49.86
N GLU A 620 -46.84 -39.86 -50.23
CA GLU A 620 -47.99 -40.15 -51.08
C GLU A 620 -49.31 -39.80 -50.34
N GLY A 621 -50.03 -38.78 -50.82
CA GLY A 621 -51.30 -38.28 -50.30
C GLY A 621 -51.20 -37.32 -49.12
N SER A 622 -50.00 -36.93 -48.70
CA SER A 622 -49.76 -36.05 -47.56
C SER A 622 -48.32 -35.55 -47.51
N TYR A 623 -47.94 -34.86 -46.43
CA TYR A 623 -46.56 -34.46 -46.20
C TYR A 623 -46.16 -34.71 -44.74
N ARG A 624 -44.85 -34.83 -44.49
CA ARG A 624 -44.29 -34.86 -43.13
C ARG A 624 -43.25 -33.77 -42.95
N CYS A 625 -43.18 -33.23 -41.74
CA CYS A 625 -42.16 -32.27 -41.36
C CYS A 625 -41.04 -32.96 -40.59
N SER A 626 -39.81 -32.53 -40.82
CA SER A 626 -38.63 -32.92 -40.06
C SER A 626 -37.84 -31.69 -39.62
N CYS A 627 -37.14 -31.82 -38.50
CA CYS A 627 -36.37 -30.73 -37.91
C CYS A 627 -34.88 -30.88 -38.24
N ALA A 628 -34.20 -29.75 -38.38
CA ALA A 628 -32.74 -29.71 -38.42
C ALA A 628 -32.14 -30.21 -37.10
N THR A 629 -30.87 -30.61 -37.13
CA THR A 629 -30.09 -30.99 -35.93
C THR A 629 -30.16 -29.89 -34.87
N GLY A 630 -30.26 -30.25 -33.59
CA GLY A 630 -30.49 -29.32 -32.47
C GLY A 630 -31.97 -29.02 -32.20
N PHE A 631 -32.90 -29.62 -32.94
CA PHE A 631 -34.34 -29.38 -32.77
C PHE A 631 -35.16 -30.67 -32.79
N LYS A 632 -36.23 -30.70 -31.99
CA LYS A 632 -37.22 -31.79 -31.94
C LYS A 632 -38.55 -31.34 -32.52
N LEU A 633 -39.30 -32.28 -33.09
CA LEU A 633 -40.61 -31.99 -33.65
C LEU A 633 -41.62 -31.76 -32.50
N ALA A 634 -42.26 -30.60 -32.50
CA ALA A 634 -43.28 -30.24 -31.51
C ALA A 634 -44.52 -31.15 -31.64
N TYR A 635 -45.38 -31.16 -30.61
CA TYR A 635 -46.59 -32.00 -30.56
C TYR A 635 -47.54 -31.78 -31.76
N GLY A 636 -47.50 -30.60 -32.40
CA GLY A 636 -48.28 -30.28 -33.60
C GLY A 636 -47.77 -30.89 -34.91
N GLY A 637 -46.60 -31.54 -34.90
CA GLY A 637 -46.03 -32.24 -36.07
C GLY A 637 -45.55 -31.33 -37.21
N ARG A 638 -45.48 -30.01 -36.98
CA ARG A 638 -45.11 -28.98 -37.98
C ARG A 638 -44.01 -28.04 -37.51
N ASP A 639 -44.06 -27.69 -36.23
CA ASP A 639 -43.11 -26.78 -35.60
C ASP A 639 -41.92 -27.54 -35.00
N CYS A 640 -40.78 -26.87 -34.94
CA CYS A 640 -39.55 -27.43 -34.38
C CYS A 640 -39.20 -26.65 -33.12
N GLU A 641 -39.10 -27.38 -32.02
CA GLU A 641 -38.67 -26.86 -30.72
C GLU A 641 -37.18 -27.10 -30.54
N ASP A 642 -36.50 -26.11 -29.99
CA ASP A 642 -35.10 -26.18 -29.62
C ASP A 642 -34.84 -27.30 -28.60
N ILE A 643 -33.81 -28.10 -28.83
CA ILE A 643 -33.36 -29.09 -27.86
C ILE A 643 -32.45 -28.36 -26.89
N ASN A 644 -32.76 -28.41 -25.59
CA ASN A 644 -31.88 -27.84 -24.59
C ASN A 644 -30.79 -28.87 -24.22
N GLU A 645 -29.63 -28.80 -24.86
CA GLU A 645 -28.53 -29.71 -24.56
C GLU A 645 -27.91 -29.49 -23.17
N CYS A 646 -28.14 -28.33 -22.54
CA CYS A 646 -27.63 -28.04 -21.20
C CYS A 646 -28.27 -28.89 -20.09
N GLU A 647 -29.41 -29.54 -20.36
CA GLU A 647 -30.04 -30.47 -19.40
C GLU A 647 -29.15 -31.68 -19.10
N ASP A 648 -28.35 -32.12 -20.08
CA ASP A 648 -27.43 -33.25 -19.95
C ASP A 648 -26.06 -32.85 -19.37
N LYS A 649 -25.89 -31.57 -19.01
CA LYS A 649 -24.65 -30.97 -18.45
C LYS A 649 -23.37 -31.32 -19.25
N PRO A 650 -23.31 -30.97 -20.55
CA PRO A 650 -22.16 -31.24 -21.41
C PRO A 650 -20.93 -30.38 -21.08
N CYS A 651 -21.13 -29.20 -20.47
CA CYS A 651 -20.04 -28.30 -20.09
C CYS A 651 -19.50 -28.61 -18.69
N SER A 652 -18.18 -28.47 -18.51
CA SER A 652 -17.52 -28.62 -17.21
C SER A 652 -17.94 -27.56 -16.17
N GLN A 653 -18.34 -26.37 -16.62
CA GLN A 653 -18.77 -25.26 -15.78
C GLN A 653 -20.13 -24.71 -16.26
N GLU A 654 -20.19 -23.49 -16.80
CA GLU A 654 -21.44 -22.84 -17.17
C GLU A 654 -21.87 -23.22 -18.58
N CYS A 655 -23.15 -23.54 -18.76
CA CYS A 655 -23.76 -23.89 -20.04
C CYS A 655 -24.96 -23.00 -20.29
N THR A 656 -25.02 -22.39 -21.48
CA THR A 656 -26.18 -21.64 -21.93
C THR A 656 -26.74 -22.26 -23.20
N ASN A 657 -28.04 -22.52 -23.18
CA ASN A 657 -28.76 -23.00 -24.34
C ASN A 657 -28.95 -21.86 -25.35
N VAL A 658 -28.57 -22.11 -26.61
CA VAL A 658 -28.68 -21.16 -27.71
C VAL A 658 -29.56 -21.80 -28.79
N TYR A 659 -30.26 -21.01 -29.59
CA TYR A 659 -31.14 -21.58 -30.61
C TYR A 659 -30.36 -22.51 -31.58
N GLY A 660 -30.64 -23.80 -31.53
CA GLY A 660 -30.06 -24.89 -32.31
C GLY A 660 -28.76 -25.48 -31.78
N SER A 661 -28.28 -25.07 -30.60
CA SER A 661 -27.03 -25.55 -30.00
C SER A 661 -26.86 -25.09 -28.54
N TYR A 662 -25.67 -25.29 -27.97
CA TYR A 662 -25.32 -24.79 -26.65
C TYR A 662 -23.92 -24.17 -26.66
N GLN A 663 -23.68 -23.26 -25.72
CA GLN A 663 -22.37 -22.64 -25.51
C GLN A 663 -21.89 -22.86 -24.08
N CYS A 664 -20.62 -23.23 -23.95
CA CYS A 664 -19.95 -23.40 -22.66
C CYS A 664 -19.16 -22.14 -22.31
N TYR A 665 -19.29 -21.69 -21.06
CA TYR A 665 -18.51 -20.60 -20.50
C TYR A 665 -17.76 -21.05 -19.27
N CYS A 666 -16.57 -20.47 -19.09
CA CYS A 666 -15.74 -20.70 -17.93
C CYS A 666 -15.86 -19.53 -16.95
N HIS A 667 -15.87 -19.85 -15.67
CA HIS A 667 -15.74 -18.90 -14.59
C HIS A 667 -14.40 -18.17 -14.68
N ARG A 668 -14.31 -17.02 -13.99
CA ARG A 668 -13.07 -16.23 -13.95
C ARG A 668 -11.89 -17.08 -13.47
N GLY A 669 -10.72 -16.90 -14.10
CA GLY A 669 -9.50 -17.67 -13.82
C GLY A 669 -9.40 -18.99 -14.60
N TYR A 670 -10.36 -19.29 -15.48
CA TYR A 670 -10.34 -20.49 -16.32
C TYR A 670 -10.50 -20.12 -17.81
N GLN A 671 -9.88 -20.90 -18.68
CA GLN A 671 -10.00 -20.81 -20.13
C GLN A 671 -10.66 -22.05 -20.72
N LEU A 672 -11.44 -21.88 -21.78
CA LEU A 672 -12.08 -23.00 -22.47
C LEU A 672 -11.03 -23.73 -23.31
N ASN A 673 -10.98 -25.05 -23.20
CA ASN A 673 -10.06 -25.88 -23.96
C ASN A 673 -10.38 -25.80 -25.47
N ASP A 674 -9.37 -25.42 -26.26
CA ASP A 674 -9.47 -25.20 -27.71
C ASP A 674 -9.75 -26.46 -28.55
N VAL A 675 -9.59 -27.66 -27.96
CA VAL A 675 -9.76 -28.95 -28.63
C VAL A 675 -11.17 -29.48 -28.49
N ASP A 676 -11.71 -29.46 -27.26
CA ASP A 676 -12.98 -30.10 -26.92
C ASP A 676 -14.13 -29.09 -26.76
N GLY A 677 -13.83 -27.78 -26.62
CA GLY A 677 -14.83 -26.70 -26.54
C GLY A 677 -15.81 -26.79 -25.36
N THR A 678 -15.54 -27.64 -24.37
CA THR A 678 -16.47 -28.00 -23.27
C THR A 678 -15.81 -28.03 -21.89
N THR A 679 -14.50 -28.27 -21.85
CA THR A 679 -13.68 -28.35 -20.64
C THR A 679 -13.03 -27.00 -20.33
N CYS A 680 -13.16 -26.55 -19.09
CA CYS A 680 -12.54 -25.32 -18.58
C CYS A 680 -11.27 -25.67 -17.82
N GLU A 681 -10.15 -25.15 -18.29
CA GLU A 681 -8.82 -25.35 -17.72
C GLU A 681 -8.39 -24.12 -16.93
N ASP A 682 -7.71 -24.36 -15.81
CA ASP A 682 -7.19 -23.31 -14.95
C ASP A 682 -6.12 -22.49 -15.67
N ILE A 683 -6.19 -21.16 -15.57
CA ILE A 683 -5.18 -20.28 -16.14
C ILE A 683 -4.04 -20.18 -15.13
N ASP A 684 -2.88 -20.73 -15.44
CA ASP A 684 -1.71 -20.60 -14.56
C ASP A 684 -1.09 -19.19 -14.70
N GLU A 685 -1.56 -18.24 -13.89
CA GLU A 685 -1.03 -16.87 -13.92
C GLU A 685 0.42 -16.79 -13.46
N CYS A 686 0.93 -17.79 -12.72
CA CYS A 686 2.33 -17.82 -12.26
C CYS A 686 3.33 -18.08 -13.40
N THR A 687 2.87 -18.49 -14.59
CA THR A 687 3.71 -18.57 -15.80
C THR A 687 4.06 -17.20 -16.37
N LEU A 688 3.35 -16.14 -15.96
CA LEU A 688 3.60 -14.76 -16.40
C LEU A 688 4.64 -14.05 -15.51
N PRO A 689 5.52 -13.22 -16.09
CA PRO A 689 6.51 -12.47 -15.32
C PRO A 689 5.88 -11.35 -14.48
N ASN A 690 6.42 -11.08 -13.30
CA ASN A 690 6.08 -9.97 -12.38
C ASN A 690 4.65 -10.01 -11.78
N VAL A 691 4.10 -11.20 -11.56
CA VAL A 691 2.77 -11.36 -10.96
C VAL A 691 2.79 -11.18 -9.44
N CYS A 692 3.82 -11.70 -8.77
CA CYS A 692 4.08 -11.57 -7.33
C CYS A 692 5.50 -11.03 -7.09
N SER A 693 5.71 -10.29 -6.00
CA SER A 693 7.05 -9.79 -5.63
C SER A 693 8.02 -10.86 -5.13
N TYR A 694 7.53 -12.00 -4.65
CA TYR A 694 8.38 -13.11 -4.16
C TYR A 694 8.01 -14.44 -4.81
N GLN A 695 7.03 -15.16 -4.27
CA GLN A 695 6.65 -16.48 -4.76
C GLN A 695 5.16 -16.53 -5.09
N CYS A 696 4.88 -16.88 -6.35
CA CYS A 696 3.53 -17.13 -6.86
C CYS A 696 3.18 -18.61 -6.70
N VAL A 697 1.98 -18.90 -6.20
CA VAL A 697 1.43 -20.25 -6.11
C VAL A 697 0.11 -20.27 -6.88
N ASN A 698 0.06 -21.07 -7.94
CA ASN A 698 -1.16 -21.21 -8.74
C ASN A 698 -2.22 -22.02 -7.98
N THR A 699 -3.47 -21.61 -8.07
CA THR A 699 -4.62 -22.22 -7.40
C THR A 699 -5.80 -22.33 -8.37
N PRO A 700 -6.76 -23.25 -8.16
CA PRO A 700 -7.90 -23.33 -9.07
C PRO A 700 -8.72 -22.02 -9.12
N GLY A 701 -8.72 -21.33 -10.25
CA GLY A 701 -9.41 -20.07 -10.54
C GLY A 701 -8.63 -18.81 -10.21
N GLY A 702 -7.34 -18.91 -9.92
CA GLY A 702 -6.46 -17.75 -9.69
C GLY A 702 -5.16 -18.13 -8.99
N PHE A 703 -4.52 -17.19 -8.32
CA PHE A 703 -3.22 -17.43 -7.68
C PHE A 703 -3.12 -16.76 -6.32
N ASN A 704 -2.16 -17.20 -5.51
CA ASN A 704 -1.82 -16.55 -4.26
C ASN A 704 -0.33 -16.21 -4.22
N CYS A 705 -0.02 -14.99 -3.82
CA CYS A 705 1.34 -14.56 -3.58
C CYS A 705 1.72 -14.81 -2.12
N THR A 706 2.94 -15.31 -1.92
CA THR A 706 3.49 -15.53 -0.58
C THR A 706 4.73 -14.67 -0.40
N CYS A 707 5.04 -14.34 0.85
CA CYS A 707 6.23 -13.60 1.25
C CYS A 707 7.11 -14.46 2.16
N PRO A 708 8.41 -14.14 2.29
CA PRO A 708 9.26 -14.81 3.26
C PRO A 708 8.65 -14.76 4.66
N THR A 709 8.63 -15.91 5.35
CA THR A 709 8.02 -16.04 6.68
C THR A 709 8.76 -15.28 7.78
N SER A 710 9.99 -14.85 7.50
CA SER A 710 10.82 -14.02 8.37
C SER A 710 10.80 -12.57 7.91
N GLY A 711 10.18 -11.69 8.71
CA GLY A 711 10.32 -10.24 8.58
C GLY A 711 9.48 -9.55 7.49
N TYR A 712 8.69 -10.29 6.71
CA TYR A 712 7.84 -9.70 5.68
C TYR A 712 6.39 -10.18 5.77
N THR A 713 5.46 -9.30 5.41
CA THR A 713 4.03 -9.59 5.30
C THR A 713 3.52 -9.23 3.91
N LEU A 714 2.46 -9.90 3.47
CA LEU A 714 1.78 -9.54 2.23
C LEU A 714 1.09 -8.19 2.40
N SER A 715 1.31 -7.31 1.44
CA SER A 715 0.67 -6.00 1.33
C SER A 715 -0.82 -6.13 1.03
N TYR A 716 -1.55 -5.03 1.14
CA TYR A 716 -2.99 -4.93 0.90
C TYR A 716 -3.40 -5.23 -0.55
N ASP A 717 -2.47 -5.15 -1.50
CA ASP A 717 -2.68 -5.55 -2.89
C ASP A 717 -2.66 -7.06 -3.12
N GLY A 718 -2.28 -7.84 -2.10
CA GLY A 718 -2.16 -9.30 -2.17
C GLY A 718 -1.02 -9.77 -3.08
N ARG A 719 -0.08 -8.89 -3.47
CA ARG A 719 0.97 -9.20 -4.46
C ARG A 719 2.38 -8.76 -4.03
N THR A 720 2.48 -7.65 -3.32
CA THR A 720 3.76 -7.09 -2.90
C THR A 720 4.11 -7.48 -1.47
N CYS A 721 5.39 -7.68 -1.20
CA CYS A 721 5.87 -7.99 0.15
C CYS A 721 6.30 -6.71 0.85
N GLN A 722 5.73 -6.46 2.02
CA GLN A 722 6.03 -5.33 2.87
C GLN A 722 6.83 -5.77 4.09
N ASP A 723 7.87 -5.02 4.42
CA ASP A 723 8.67 -5.19 5.61
C ASP A 723 7.83 -5.03 6.90
N ILE A 724 8.05 -5.90 7.88
CA ILE A 724 7.42 -5.81 9.20
C ILE A 724 8.29 -4.93 10.08
N ASP A 725 7.80 -3.76 10.47
CA ASP A 725 8.52 -2.91 11.41
C ASP A 725 8.44 -3.48 12.84
N GLU A 726 9.39 -4.35 13.23
CA GLU A 726 9.37 -4.98 14.55
C GLU A 726 9.64 -4.00 15.68
N CYS A 727 10.28 -2.87 15.38
CA CYS A 727 10.52 -1.79 16.34
C CYS A 727 9.20 -1.06 16.67
N ALA A 728 8.38 -0.75 15.65
CA ALA A 728 7.06 -0.16 15.84
C ALA A 728 6.06 -1.18 16.42
N ALA A 729 6.18 -2.45 16.05
CA ALA A 729 5.33 -3.53 16.56
C ALA A 729 5.69 -3.97 17.99
N GLY A 730 6.88 -3.60 18.50
CA GLY A 730 7.35 -4.00 19.82
C GLY A 730 7.66 -5.50 19.93
N THR A 731 7.86 -6.18 18.80
CA THR A 731 8.17 -7.62 18.72
C THR A 731 9.67 -7.89 18.72
N HIS A 732 10.50 -6.85 18.89
CA HIS A 732 11.95 -6.93 18.96
C HIS A 732 12.48 -7.41 20.32
N SER A 733 13.68 -7.98 20.34
CA SER A 733 14.32 -8.53 21.55
C SER A 733 15.46 -7.65 22.09
N CYS A 734 15.38 -6.32 21.90
CA CYS A 734 16.45 -5.39 22.29
C CYS A 734 16.46 -5.09 23.80
N SER A 735 17.66 -4.88 24.35
CA SER A 735 17.85 -4.53 25.77
C SER A 735 17.42 -3.08 26.05
N ALA A 736 17.11 -2.75 27.31
CA ALA A 736 16.69 -1.38 27.70
C ALA A 736 17.75 -0.28 27.47
N LYS A 737 19.02 -0.66 27.22
CA LYS A 737 20.12 0.27 26.88
C LYS A 737 20.28 0.46 25.36
N GLU A 738 19.68 -0.39 24.55
CA GLU A 738 19.80 -0.43 23.08
C GLU A 738 18.62 0.28 22.42
N ALA A 739 18.88 0.92 21.28
CA ALA A 739 17.84 1.43 20.38
C ALA A 739 17.45 0.34 19.38
N CYS A 740 16.16 0.11 19.19
CA CYS A 740 15.69 -0.73 18.08
C CYS A 740 15.76 0.08 16.78
N PHE A 741 16.39 -0.49 15.75
CA PHE A 741 16.44 0.04 14.41
C PHE A 741 15.84 -0.97 13.43
N ASN A 742 14.80 -0.54 12.72
CA ASN A 742 14.14 -1.39 11.73
C ASN A 742 14.99 -1.53 10.47
N VAL A 743 15.19 -2.76 9.99
CA VAL A 743 15.93 -3.07 8.76
C VAL A 743 15.05 -3.90 7.84
N GLN A 744 15.25 -3.82 6.53
CA GLN A 744 14.46 -4.64 5.62
C GLN A 744 14.67 -6.15 5.90
N GLY A 745 13.60 -6.81 6.31
CA GLY A 745 13.52 -8.22 6.70
C GLY A 745 13.77 -8.48 8.18
N GLY A 746 13.85 -7.45 9.04
CA GLY A 746 14.04 -7.63 10.48
C GLY A 746 14.38 -6.37 11.27
N PHE A 747 15.04 -6.55 12.42
CA PHE A 747 15.50 -5.42 13.24
C PHE A 747 16.96 -5.58 13.69
N ARG A 748 17.55 -4.47 14.15
CA ARG A 748 18.88 -4.42 14.78
C ARG A 748 18.81 -3.65 16.09
N CYS A 749 19.44 -4.19 17.12
CA CYS A 749 19.57 -3.52 18.40
C CYS A 749 20.90 -2.78 18.43
N LEU A 750 20.85 -1.45 18.36
CA LEU A 750 22.02 -0.60 18.22
C LEU A 750 22.31 0.13 19.53
N PHE A 751 23.54 0.02 20.00
CA PHE A 751 24.06 0.79 21.12
C PHE A 751 25.37 1.45 20.72
N PHE A 752 25.38 2.78 20.71
CA PHE A 752 26.54 3.58 20.34
C PHE A 752 27.11 4.28 21.58
N GLU A 753 28.35 3.97 21.92
CA GLU A 753 29.12 4.70 22.92
C GLU A 753 29.98 5.78 22.26
N CYS A 754 30.07 6.95 22.90
CA CYS A 754 30.97 7.99 22.42
C CYS A 754 32.43 7.59 22.67
N PRO A 755 33.34 7.82 21.71
CA PRO A 755 34.77 7.59 21.92
C PRO A 755 35.33 8.39 23.10
N SER A 756 36.47 7.96 23.65
CA SER A 756 37.20 8.70 24.68
C SER A 756 37.42 10.16 24.26
N ASN A 757 37.26 11.09 25.21
CA ASN A 757 37.29 12.55 24.98
C ASN A 757 36.11 13.13 24.19
N PHE A 758 35.04 12.38 23.97
CA PHE A 758 33.77 12.90 23.48
C PHE A 758 32.65 12.57 24.46
N ARG A 759 31.73 13.52 24.67
CA ARG A 759 30.52 13.33 25.46
C ARG A 759 29.29 13.38 24.59
N ARG A 760 28.25 12.63 24.95
CA ARG A 760 26.97 12.67 24.24
C ARG A 760 26.31 14.05 24.40
N ALA A 761 25.93 14.66 23.28
CA ALA A 761 25.23 15.93 23.27
C ALA A 761 23.72 15.69 23.50
N GLY A 762 23.25 16.02 24.71
CA GLY A 762 21.82 16.02 25.10
C GLY A 762 21.45 15.01 26.19
N LYS A 763 20.68 15.45 27.20
CA LYS A 763 19.89 14.57 28.08
C LYS A 763 18.66 14.13 27.29
N GLY A 764 18.66 12.89 26.81
CA GLY A 764 17.40 12.26 26.40
C GLY A 764 16.52 12.10 27.64
N SER A 765 15.27 12.55 27.59
CA SER A 765 14.25 12.10 28.54
C SER A 765 14.29 10.58 28.61
N ALA A 766 14.23 10.02 29.82
CA ALA A 766 14.12 8.58 30.03
C ALA A 766 12.98 8.03 29.15
N GLY A 767 13.32 7.27 28.09
CA GLY A 767 12.33 6.64 27.21
C GLY A 767 12.77 6.35 25.78
N ASN A 768 13.50 7.23 25.08
CA ASN A 768 13.82 7.02 23.66
C ASN A 768 15.33 6.99 23.40
N ALA A 769 15.88 5.79 23.22
CA ALA A 769 17.20 5.61 22.64
C ALA A 769 17.14 6.04 21.16
N SER A 770 17.52 7.28 20.87
CA SER A 770 17.57 7.81 19.50
C SER A 770 18.62 7.05 18.68
N ALA A 771 18.26 6.61 17.46
CA ALA A 771 19.14 5.94 16.50
C ALA A 771 20.29 6.83 15.98
N VAL A 772 20.20 8.15 16.21
CA VAL A 772 21.27 9.11 15.92
C VAL A 772 21.94 9.53 17.23
N VAL A 773 23.25 9.29 17.34
CA VAL A 773 24.06 9.68 18.50
C VAL A 773 25.08 10.73 18.08
N ARG A 774 25.01 11.90 18.71
CA ARG A 774 25.95 13.00 18.50
C ARG A 774 26.90 13.10 19.69
N CYS A 775 28.17 12.88 19.44
CA CYS A 775 29.26 12.98 20.39
C CYS A 775 30.01 14.28 20.14
N VAL A 776 30.04 15.17 21.14
CA VAL A 776 30.74 16.45 21.08
C VAL A 776 32.01 16.33 21.89
N LYS A 777 33.10 16.84 21.34
CA LYS A 777 34.41 16.84 21.98
C LYS A 777 34.33 17.44 23.38
N ALA A 778 34.88 16.71 24.33
CA ALA A 778 34.99 17.06 25.74
C ALA A 778 36.35 16.55 26.23
N CYS A 779 37.39 17.29 25.89
CA CYS A 779 38.74 17.03 26.39
C CYS A 779 38.81 17.25 27.90
N GLN A 780 39.62 16.46 28.59
CA GLN A 780 40.01 16.77 29.95
C GLN A 780 40.98 17.95 29.97
N GLU A 781 41.01 18.74 31.05
CA GLU A 781 41.71 20.04 31.13
C GLU A 781 43.24 19.99 30.88
N HIS A 782 43.83 18.80 30.77
CA HIS A 782 45.27 18.58 30.52
C HIS A 782 45.59 17.68 29.32
N ASP A 783 44.60 17.29 28.52
CA ASP A 783 44.83 16.52 27.30
C ASP A 783 45.10 17.47 26.11
N GLY A 784 46.35 17.91 26.02
CA GLY A 784 46.81 18.83 24.97
C GLY A 784 46.74 18.22 23.56
N ASP A 785 46.86 16.90 23.44
CA ASP A 785 46.70 16.19 22.17
C ASP A 785 45.24 16.15 21.74
N CYS A 786 44.31 15.93 22.68
CA CYS A 786 42.88 16.09 22.43
C CYS A 786 42.56 17.51 21.98
N ALA A 787 43.04 18.55 22.67
CA ALA A 787 42.73 19.94 22.29
C ALA A 787 43.25 20.33 20.90
N ARG A 788 44.35 19.70 20.44
CA ARG A 788 44.95 19.93 19.12
C ARG A 788 44.28 19.15 17.99
N ASP A 789 43.59 18.04 18.30
CA ASP A 789 42.86 17.28 17.29
C ASP A 789 41.72 18.14 16.69
N PRO A 790 41.65 18.30 15.35
CA PRO A 790 40.64 19.13 14.69
C PRO A 790 39.21 18.54 14.77
N VAL A 791 39.05 17.26 15.12
CA VAL A 791 37.74 16.60 15.21
C VAL A 791 36.96 17.14 16.40
N ARG A 792 35.82 17.80 16.13
CA ARG A 792 34.96 18.40 17.16
C ARG A 792 33.68 17.62 17.43
N ILE A 793 33.12 16.98 16.40
CA ILE A 793 31.85 16.26 16.49
C ILE A 793 31.98 14.93 15.78
N ILE A 794 31.51 13.87 16.43
CA ILE A 794 31.32 12.54 15.83
C ILE A 794 29.83 12.23 15.87
N THR A 795 29.23 11.88 14.74
CA THR A 795 27.82 11.52 14.65
C THR A 795 27.67 10.09 14.14
N SER A 796 27.02 9.23 14.90
CA SER A 796 26.69 7.86 14.48
C SER A 796 25.22 7.78 14.09
N THR A 797 24.94 7.15 12.95
CA THR A 797 23.59 6.90 12.44
C THR A 797 23.53 5.54 11.72
N ALA A 798 22.33 5.03 11.50
CA ALA A 798 22.09 3.80 10.74
C ALA A 798 21.14 4.03 9.55
N LEU A 799 21.27 3.19 8.53
CA LEU A 799 20.48 3.19 7.30
C LEU A 799 20.19 1.75 6.88
N SER A 800 18.97 1.48 6.41
CA SER A 800 18.61 0.21 5.77
C SER A 800 18.43 0.44 4.28
N LEU A 801 19.08 -0.38 3.45
CA LEU A 801 18.97 -0.36 1.98
C LEU A 801 18.53 -1.75 1.47
N PRO A 802 17.75 -1.82 0.37
CA PRO A 802 17.44 -3.08 -0.28
C PRO A 802 18.65 -3.65 -1.03
N THR A 803 18.66 -4.95 -1.33
CA THR A 803 19.65 -5.52 -2.28
C THR A 803 19.46 -4.88 -3.65
N SER A 804 20.51 -4.35 -4.28
CA SER A 804 20.38 -3.77 -5.64
C SER A 804 21.03 -4.69 -6.66
N GLN A 805 20.24 -5.29 -7.56
CA GLN A 805 20.79 -6.10 -8.68
C GLN A 805 21.17 -5.25 -9.90
N ARG A 806 20.57 -4.07 -10.08
CA ARG A 806 20.90 -3.12 -11.17
C ARG A 806 20.67 -1.67 -10.73
N LEU A 807 21.72 -0.85 -10.71
CA LEU A 807 21.61 0.60 -10.70
C LEU A 807 21.70 1.13 -12.13
N LYS A 808 20.66 1.83 -12.60
CA LYS A 808 20.68 2.52 -13.89
C LYS A 808 21.39 3.88 -13.79
N GLU A 809 21.27 4.54 -12.64
CA GLU A 809 21.86 5.86 -12.32
C GLU A 809 22.30 5.87 -10.84
N PRO A 810 23.22 6.76 -10.42
CA PRO A 810 23.59 6.90 -9.01
C PRO A 810 22.43 7.33 -8.12
N GLU A 811 22.19 6.63 -7.02
CA GLU A 811 21.09 6.91 -6.09
C GLU A 811 21.57 7.71 -4.88
N GLU A 812 20.89 8.81 -4.54
CA GLU A 812 21.23 9.65 -3.38
C GLU A 812 20.67 9.03 -2.09
N ILE A 813 21.54 8.65 -1.15
CA ILE A 813 21.14 7.89 0.05
C ILE A 813 21.20 8.71 1.35
N VAL A 814 22.12 9.68 1.46
CA VAL A 814 22.29 10.50 2.68
C VAL A 814 22.68 11.93 2.32
N LEU A 815 22.04 12.90 2.99
CA LEU A 815 22.33 14.34 2.86
C LEU A 815 23.00 14.88 4.13
N LEU A 816 24.24 15.33 4.00
CA LEU A 816 25.04 15.96 5.05
C LEU A 816 24.86 17.48 5.02
N ARG A 817 24.18 18.04 6.02
CA ARG A 817 23.97 19.49 6.14
C ARG A 817 25.14 20.17 6.84
N THR A 818 25.56 21.33 6.34
CA THR A 818 26.58 22.19 6.98
C THR A 818 25.98 23.49 7.46
N SER A 819 26.81 24.31 8.12
CA SER A 819 26.50 25.69 8.52
C SER A 819 27.18 26.74 7.62
N ALA A 820 27.82 26.33 6.53
CA ALA A 820 28.56 27.20 5.62
C ALA A 820 27.66 27.68 4.48
N ALA A 821 27.69 28.99 4.21
CA ALA A 821 26.87 29.60 3.16
C ALA A 821 27.40 29.27 1.75
N ALA A 822 26.51 29.02 0.80
CA ALA A 822 26.85 28.84 -0.61
C ALA A 822 26.84 30.19 -1.33
N LYS A 823 28.01 30.84 -1.50
CA LYS A 823 28.15 32.06 -2.32
C LYS A 823 28.82 31.76 -3.67
N GLN A 824 28.47 32.52 -4.70
CA GLN A 824 28.87 32.28 -6.10
C GLN A 824 30.24 32.87 -6.49
N ASP A 825 30.83 33.78 -5.70
CA ASP A 825 32.13 34.41 -5.99
C ASP A 825 33.14 34.11 -4.88
N LEU A 826 34.06 33.16 -5.12
CA LEU A 826 35.08 32.74 -4.15
C LEU A 826 36.22 33.78 -4.06
N LEU A 827 36.23 34.60 -3.00
CA LEU A 827 37.44 35.28 -2.52
C LEU A 827 38.32 34.28 -1.73
N PRO A 828 39.67 34.42 -1.70
CA PRO A 828 40.59 33.46 -1.06
C PRO A 828 40.41 33.25 0.46
N GLU A 829 39.63 34.11 1.12
CA GLU A 829 39.42 34.12 2.58
C GLU A 829 38.05 33.59 3.02
N GLU A 830 37.18 33.14 2.11
CA GLU A 830 35.85 32.65 2.48
C GLU A 830 35.87 31.18 2.99
N PRO A 831 35.02 30.84 3.98
CA PRO A 831 34.98 29.50 4.58
C PRO A 831 34.40 28.46 3.61
N ASP A 832 35.19 27.42 3.33
CA ASP A 832 34.77 26.28 2.49
C ASP A 832 34.57 25.00 3.29
N VAL A 833 33.85 24.02 2.73
CA VAL A 833 33.69 22.68 3.32
C VAL A 833 34.07 21.60 2.30
N LEU A 834 34.99 20.73 2.71
CA LEU A 834 35.41 19.54 1.98
C LEU A 834 34.78 18.29 2.60
N PHE A 835 34.37 17.36 1.74
CA PHE A 835 33.76 16.09 2.12
C PHE A 835 34.61 14.94 1.57
N ASP A 836 35.06 14.05 2.44
CA ASP A 836 35.84 12.86 2.04
C ASP A 836 35.26 11.62 2.72
N ILE A 837 35.12 10.52 1.97
CA ILE A 837 34.86 9.20 2.55
C ILE A 837 36.21 8.62 2.98
N LEU A 838 36.39 8.41 4.28
CA LEU A 838 37.60 7.87 4.90
C LEU A 838 37.62 6.34 4.89
N ALA A 839 36.46 5.71 5.04
CA ALA A 839 36.28 4.26 4.96
C ALA A 839 34.98 3.95 4.21
N ASP A 840 35.08 3.00 3.27
CA ASP A 840 34.00 2.51 2.44
C ASP A 840 34.09 0.97 2.32
N ASP A 841 33.20 0.34 1.55
CA ASP A 841 33.29 -1.05 1.19
C ASP A 841 34.45 -1.34 0.21
N GLU A 842 34.92 -2.60 0.17
CA GLU A 842 36.08 -3.01 -0.65
C GLU A 842 35.94 -2.67 -2.14
N LEU A 843 34.71 -2.52 -2.64
CA LEU A 843 34.43 -2.24 -4.05
C LEU A 843 34.29 -0.74 -4.36
N LEU A 844 34.39 0.16 -3.37
CA LEU A 844 34.17 1.60 -3.50
C LEU A 844 32.82 1.88 -4.18
N SER A 845 31.74 1.44 -3.53
CA SER A 845 30.38 1.48 -4.05
C SER A 845 29.67 2.80 -3.78
N PHE A 846 30.29 3.67 -2.97
CA PHE A 846 29.71 4.95 -2.57
C PHE A 846 30.63 6.12 -2.95
N ASP A 847 30.03 7.26 -3.25
CA ASP A 847 30.75 8.52 -3.42
C ASP A 847 30.08 9.66 -2.65
N VAL A 848 30.81 10.77 -2.49
CA VAL A 848 30.27 12.00 -1.88
C VAL A 848 30.49 13.18 -2.82
N ILE A 849 29.42 13.91 -3.09
CA ILE A 849 29.47 15.13 -3.90
C ILE A 849 29.09 16.35 -3.08
N LYS A 850 29.69 17.48 -3.42
CA LYS A 850 29.34 18.78 -2.85
C LYS A 850 28.27 19.44 -3.72
N ARG A 851 27.17 19.90 -3.09
CA ARG A 851 26.06 20.59 -3.74
C ARG A 851 25.68 21.84 -2.96
N ALA A 852 25.17 22.87 -3.63
CA ALA A 852 24.56 24.02 -2.99
C ALA A 852 23.04 23.82 -2.91
N GLN A 853 22.45 23.96 -1.72
CA GLN A 853 21.01 23.80 -1.50
C GLN A 853 20.55 24.76 -0.40
N ASN A 854 19.56 25.62 -0.70
CA ASN A 854 19.03 26.65 0.21
C ASN A 854 20.12 27.56 0.81
N ASP A 855 20.97 28.16 -0.03
CA ASP A 855 22.11 29.02 0.36
C ASP A 855 23.12 28.38 1.31
N MET A 856 23.16 27.05 1.41
CA MET A 856 24.14 26.29 2.20
C MET A 856 24.89 25.27 1.35
N LEU A 857 26.15 25.02 1.71
CA LEU A 857 26.93 23.91 1.17
C LEU A 857 26.47 22.61 1.84
N VAL A 858 26.20 21.57 1.05
CA VAL A 858 25.79 20.25 1.53
C VAL A 858 26.61 19.15 0.85
N GLY A 859 26.83 18.06 1.58
CA GLY A 859 27.43 16.83 1.05
C GLY A 859 26.34 15.82 0.74
N VAL A 860 26.37 15.19 -0.43
CA VAL A 860 25.39 14.18 -0.84
C VAL A 860 26.13 12.88 -1.05
N ILE A 861 25.82 11.86 -0.24
CA ILE A 861 26.38 10.52 -0.39
C ILE A 861 25.49 9.76 -1.38
N ARG A 862 26.12 9.15 -2.38
CA ARG A 862 25.40 8.39 -3.42
C ARG A 862 25.93 6.98 -3.53
N GLN A 863 25.04 6.03 -3.83
CA GLN A 863 25.41 4.70 -4.23
C GLN A 863 25.64 4.67 -5.74
N ILE A 864 26.88 4.40 -6.15
CA ILE A 864 27.30 4.38 -7.56
C ILE A 864 27.45 2.95 -8.11
N LYS A 865 27.52 1.94 -7.24
CA LYS A 865 27.60 0.52 -7.63
C LYS A 865 26.61 -0.34 -6.84
N PRO A 866 26.07 -1.41 -7.46
CA PRO A 866 25.19 -2.34 -6.77
C PRO A 866 25.93 -3.09 -5.67
N VAL A 867 25.32 -3.16 -4.50
CA VAL A 867 25.81 -3.98 -3.39
C VAL A 867 24.80 -5.10 -3.16
N LEU A 868 25.27 -6.34 -3.31
CA LEU A 868 24.46 -7.54 -3.07
C LEU A 868 24.51 -7.87 -1.57
N GLY A 869 23.34 -7.98 -0.96
CA GLY A 869 23.16 -8.38 0.43
C GLY A 869 23.00 -9.90 0.60
N PRO A 870 22.82 -10.37 1.85
CA PRO A 870 22.82 -9.59 3.08
C PRO A 870 24.22 -9.11 3.47
N LYS A 871 24.39 -7.81 3.72
CA LYS A 871 25.70 -7.21 4.07
C LYS A 871 25.53 -6.08 5.08
N GLU A 872 26.50 -5.96 5.99
CA GLU A 872 26.62 -4.84 6.93
C GLU A 872 27.94 -4.12 6.66
N LEU A 873 27.89 -2.79 6.57
CA LEU A 873 29.07 -1.96 6.32
C LEU A 873 28.97 -0.64 7.08
N ILE A 874 30.12 -0.02 7.37
CA ILE A 874 30.21 1.25 8.07
C ILE A 874 30.91 2.24 7.15
N LEU A 875 30.19 3.29 6.75
CA LEU A 875 30.76 4.41 6.00
C LEU A 875 31.27 5.45 6.98
N GLU A 876 32.56 5.76 6.93
CA GLU A 876 33.16 6.85 7.69
C GLU A 876 33.36 8.06 6.78
N VAL A 877 32.67 9.16 7.06
CA VAL A 877 32.69 10.37 6.23
C VAL A 877 33.19 11.56 7.04
N SER A 878 34.18 12.26 6.51
CA SER A 878 34.74 13.47 7.11
C SER A 878 34.21 14.73 6.44
N MET A 879 33.89 15.72 7.27
CA MET A 879 33.46 17.06 6.88
C MET A 879 34.48 18.06 7.44
N LYS A 880 35.36 18.58 6.58
CA LYS A 880 36.44 19.50 6.97
C LYS A 880 36.07 20.91 6.58
N TYR A 881 35.99 21.81 7.56
CA TYR A 881 35.79 23.23 7.33
C TYR A 881 37.15 23.89 7.16
N VAL A 882 37.34 24.56 6.03
CA VAL A 882 38.60 25.17 5.63
C VAL A 882 38.44 26.68 5.64
N GLN A 883 39.36 27.37 6.32
CA GLN A 883 39.43 28.82 6.32
C GLN A 883 40.86 29.23 5.98
N SER A 884 41.04 30.04 4.94
CA SER A 884 42.37 30.49 4.46
C SER A 884 43.36 29.33 4.18
N GLY A 885 42.86 28.19 3.67
CA GLY A 885 43.66 27.01 3.33
C GLY A 885 44.02 26.09 4.51
N VAL A 886 43.58 26.39 5.74
CA VAL A 886 43.81 25.55 6.93
C VAL A 886 42.49 24.96 7.42
N VAL A 887 42.50 23.69 7.85
CA VAL A 887 41.32 23.03 8.44
C VAL A 887 41.08 23.61 9.84
N SER A 888 40.01 24.37 10.00
CA SER A 888 39.64 25.02 11.27
C SER A 888 38.88 24.07 12.21
N GLN A 889 38.09 23.15 11.64
CA GLN A 889 37.35 22.13 12.37
C GLN A 889 37.00 20.95 11.44
N GLN A 890 36.89 19.77 12.03
CA GLN A 890 36.48 18.55 11.34
C GLN A 890 35.32 17.88 12.09
N ASN A 891 34.31 17.42 11.35
CA ASN A 891 33.26 16.56 11.88
C ASN A 891 33.35 15.19 11.20
N ILE A 892 33.13 14.12 11.95
CA ILE A 892 33.10 12.74 11.45
C ILE A 892 31.67 12.22 11.54
N VAL A 893 31.22 11.52 10.51
CA VAL A 893 29.91 10.87 10.44
C VAL A 893 30.13 9.39 10.16
N LEU A 894 29.65 8.54 11.07
CA LEU A 894 29.67 7.09 10.98
C LEU A 894 28.26 6.62 10.58
N ILE A 895 28.14 6.00 9.42
CA ILE A 895 26.85 5.53 8.87
C ILE A 895 26.90 4.00 8.79
N HIS A 896 26.15 3.35 9.67
CA HIS A 896 25.95 1.89 9.61
C HIS A 896 24.91 1.58 8.54
N VAL A 897 25.32 0.92 7.45
CA VAL A 897 24.44 0.55 6.35
C VAL A 897 24.16 -0.94 6.41
N PHE A 898 22.87 -1.28 6.53
CA PHE A 898 22.36 -2.65 6.53
C PHE A 898 21.68 -2.93 5.19
N ILE A 899 22.19 -3.91 4.45
CA ILE A 899 21.68 -4.29 3.13
C ILE A 899 20.93 -5.60 3.26
N SER A 900 19.67 -5.62 2.85
CA SER A 900 18.82 -6.81 2.92
C SER A 900 19.17 -7.84 1.84
N GLU A 901 18.68 -9.06 2.04
CA GLU A 901 18.80 -10.15 1.07
C GLU A 901 17.88 -9.97 -0.14
N PHE A 902 16.72 -9.33 0.04
CA PHE A 902 15.67 -9.23 -0.98
C PHE A 902 15.49 -7.80 -1.51
N TRP A 903 15.02 -7.71 -2.76
CA TRP A 903 14.63 -6.48 -3.43
C TRP A 903 13.17 -6.65 -3.86
N PHE A 904 12.23 -5.99 -3.17
CA PHE A 904 10.80 -6.08 -3.45
C PHE A 904 10.26 -4.82 -4.10
#